data_AF-A0A923TZZ0-F1
#
_entry.id   AF-A0A923TZZ0-F1
#
_cell.length_a   1.000
_cell.length_b   1.000
_cell.length_c   1.000
_cell.angle_alpha   90.00
_cell.angle_beta   90.00
_cell.angle_gamma   90.00
#
_symmetry.space_group_name_H-M   'P 1'
#
loop_
_entity.id
_entity.type
_entity.pdbx_description
1 polymer ?
#
loop_
_entity_poly.entity_id
_entity_poly.type
_entity_poly.pdbx_seq_one_letter_code
_entity_poly.pdbx_strand_id
1 'polypeptide(L)'
;MSIIGSDYPPSEREKIREAKLEKNMKDVVRKKDADAEKLVANLKDRYESTLERERASDREEREQLKAATYNRSGRNAKNAVEETKAERTRAAAAAANVESKNKDATAQTESYYEERATEAAEKNSHEKEALIENYRKQITEANEKSEDGESPADYRAKVRAEAETAVRMAREDAVATRRQAQSMSDQYEQTLKDRDEKAESHLNNRLYEKDKANQAALANNAESSRNSRALELQPLREQVMETAAQDRDVNHEKNLARQGAVRELESDWNTRYTNQTQTHIAETNKLREEVGDSERAFGEKLGATLKEKDAKMAQAISRQNLESRANQVSQAREYDRSLEHVKLGAAHEQAASAEQLERERSNASERQTRAMEKQATTFQKAMRSQRTSQDAEIKNLERVLNDKNTTADAGEISAAAEQSVRLAVTKQYDKIHQAETDRNSRARDHLQQSFNERLDESRDTGQSKVADLTRKNMLDQTEQRDVFVEHVADVEENKRQMLDLANASNQRMSDESLRTHSRTTGELRRHYEDLIASRDVENSSRMQDVRNQSEFEKRTMRREYQAQTTDLIRDQKKNLTDQKTVSDDQLRDLKAKLDTQSRESDRQMKQVLADQARTYEHRLADLEAQAKDREKVVARNNEEEIDKVKKANALLLSKKG
;
A
#
# COMPACT_ATOMS: atom_id res chain seq x y z
N MET A 1 -62.95 -38.68 -91.55
CA MET A 1 -64.37 -38.64 -91.93
C MET A 1 -65.10 -37.66 -91.03
N SER A 2 -65.50 -36.50 -91.54
CA SER A 2 -66.80 -35.90 -91.24
C SER A 2 -67.09 -34.84 -92.30
N ILE A 3 -68.22 -35.01 -92.96
CA ILE A 3 -68.74 -34.22 -94.08
C ILE A 3 -69.29 -32.91 -93.51
N ILE A 4 -68.78 -31.76 -93.94
CA ILE A 4 -69.32 -30.45 -93.55
C ILE A 4 -70.24 -29.97 -94.68
N GLY A 5 -71.54 -30.08 -94.41
CA GLY A 5 -72.61 -29.44 -95.18
C GLY A 5 -72.46 -27.93 -95.19
N SER A 6 -72.77 -27.35 -96.34
CA SER A 6 -72.50 -25.98 -96.74
C SER A 6 -73.70 -25.06 -96.48
N ASP A 7 -74.19 -24.94 -95.24
CA ASP A 7 -75.40 -24.14 -94.93
C ASP A 7 -75.23 -23.13 -93.78
N TYR A 8 -74.04 -22.54 -93.64
CA TYR A 8 -73.84 -21.37 -92.77
C TYR A 8 -73.58 -20.11 -93.62
N PRO A 9 -74.35 -19.02 -93.43
CA PRO A 9 -74.10 -17.74 -94.09
C PRO A 9 -72.67 -17.25 -93.78
N PRO A 10 -72.02 -16.51 -94.69
CA PRO A 10 -70.61 -16.08 -94.55
C PRO A 10 -70.29 -15.44 -93.20
N SER A 11 -71.23 -14.68 -92.62
CA SER A 11 -71.09 -14.03 -91.32
C SER A 11 -70.98 -14.99 -90.14
N GLU A 12 -71.61 -16.17 -90.20
CA GLU A 12 -71.51 -17.17 -89.12
C GLU A 12 -70.22 -17.98 -89.21
N ARG A 13 -69.70 -18.22 -90.43
CA ARG A 13 -68.38 -18.83 -90.62
C ARG A 13 -67.27 -17.93 -90.09
N GLU A 14 -67.39 -16.61 -90.27
CA GLU A 14 -66.46 -15.63 -89.68
C GLU A 14 -66.53 -15.60 -88.17
N LYS A 15 -67.73 -15.55 -87.57
CA LYS A 15 -67.87 -15.60 -86.09
C LYS A 15 -67.30 -16.87 -85.47
N ILE A 16 -67.49 -18.03 -86.11
CA ILE A 16 -66.89 -19.30 -85.64
C ILE A 16 -65.36 -19.26 -85.79
N ARG A 17 -64.84 -18.63 -86.84
CA ARG A 17 -63.40 -18.48 -87.06
C ARG A 17 -62.77 -17.51 -86.06
N GLU A 18 -63.42 -16.39 -85.77
CA GLU A 18 -63.03 -15.42 -84.75
C GLU A 18 -63.06 -16.04 -83.35
N ALA A 19 -64.13 -16.74 -82.98
CA ALA A 19 -64.22 -17.43 -81.69
C ALA A 19 -63.12 -18.51 -81.53
N LYS A 20 -62.77 -19.22 -82.61
CA LYS A 20 -61.64 -20.17 -82.62
C LYS A 20 -60.30 -19.46 -82.49
N LEU A 21 -60.10 -18.33 -83.16
CA LEU A 21 -58.89 -17.52 -83.06
C LEU A 21 -58.72 -16.92 -81.66
N GLU A 22 -59.79 -16.39 -81.07
CA GLU A 22 -59.79 -15.84 -79.71
C GLU A 22 -59.50 -16.94 -78.68
N LYS A 23 -60.11 -18.12 -78.83
CA LYS A 23 -59.81 -19.28 -77.98
C LYS A 23 -58.35 -19.71 -78.12
N ASN A 24 -57.85 -19.83 -79.36
CA ASN A 24 -56.45 -20.19 -79.60
C ASN A 24 -55.48 -19.13 -79.02
N MET A 25 -55.79 -17.84 -79.14
CA MET A 25 -54.97 -16.78 -78.53
C MET A 25 -55.01 -16.85 -77.00
N LYS A 26 -56.18 -17.08 -76.39
CA LYS A 26 -56.30 -17.27 -74.93
C LYS A 26 -55.50 -18.48 -74.46
N ASP A 27 -55.54 -19.59 -75.19
CA ASP A 27 -54.78 -20.80 -74.87
C ASP A 27 -53.26 -20.57 -75.02
N VAL A 28 -52.83 -19.80 -76.04
CA VAL A 28 -51.42 -19.41 -76.22
C VAL A 28 -50.94 -18.48 -75.11
N VAL A 29 -51.72 -17.47 -74.74
CA VAL A 29 -51.40 -16.55 -73.63
C VAL A 29 -51.29 -17.33 -72.33
N ARG A 30 -52.29 -18.16 -72.02
CA ARG A 30 -52.28 -18.99 -70.81
C ARG A 30 -51.09 -19.95 -70.76
N LYS A 31 -50.66 -20.50 -71.90
CA LYS A 31 -49.46 -21.32 -71.99
C LYS A 31 -48.19 -20.49 -71.74
N LYS A 32 -48.09 -19.29 -72.30
CA LYS A 32 -46.97 -18.37 -72.09
C LYS A 32 -46.88 -17.89 -70.65
N ASP A 33 -48.00 -17.60 -70.01
CA ASP A 33 -48.06 -17.22 -68.60
C ASP A 33 -47.62 -18.40 -67.71
N ALA A 34 -48.09 -19.62 -67.97
CA ALA A 34 -47.64 -20.81 -67.26
C ALA A 34 -46.15 -21.10 -67.45
N ASP A 35 -45.60 -20.87 -68.65
CA ASP A 35 -44.17 -21.01 -68.92
C ASP A 35 -43.35 -19.91 -68.20
N ALA A 36 -43.87 -18.68 -68.11
CA ALA A 36 -43.24 -17.58 -67.38
C ALA A 36 -43.25 -17.82 -65.86
N GLU A 37 -44.37 -18.31 -65.29
CA GLU A 37 -44.45 -18.70 -63.88
C GLU A 37 -43.46 -19.81 -63.54
N LYS A 38 -43.32 -20.82 -64.41
CA LYS A 38 -42.31 -21.88 -64.26
C LYS A 38 -40.89 -21.33 -64.33
N LEU A 39 -40.62 -20.37 -65.21
CA LEU A 39 -39.30 -19.72 -65.29
C LEU A 39 -38.99 -18.97 -63.98
N VAL A 40 -39.95 -18.19 -63.47
CA VAL A 40 -39.80 -17.45 -62.20
C VAL A 40 -39.58 -18.40 -61.03
N ALA A 41 -40.34 -19.49 -60.94
CA ALA A 41 -40.15 -20.52 -59.92
C ALA A 41 -38.74 -21.14 -60.01
N ASN A 42 -38.30 -21.54 -61.20
CA ASN A 42 -36.96 -22.10 -61.40
C ASN A 42 -35.84 -21.11 -61.07
N LEU A 43 -36.01 -19.81 -61.36
CA LEU A 43 -35.04 -18.77 -61.00
C LEU A 43 -34.99 -18.56 -59.48
N LYS A 44 -36.15 -18.59 -58.81
CA LYS A 44 -36.24 -18.47 -57.37
C LYS A 44 -35.55 -19.64 -56.67
N ASP A 45 -35.82 -20.88 -57.11
CA ASP A 45 -35.20 -22.08 -56.56
C ASP A 45 -33.68 -22.08 -56.77
N ARG A 46 -33.20 -21.63 -57.94
CA ARG A 46 -31.77 -21.45 -58.19
C ARG A 46 -31.14 -20.42 -57.26
N TYR A 47 -31.81 -19.29 -57.06
CA TYR A 47 -31.31 -18.21 -56.21
C TYR A 47 -31.28 -18.61 -54.73
N GLU A 48 -32.31 -19.30 -54.25
CA GLU A 48 -32.36 -19.87 -52.90
C GLU A 48 -31.26 -20.91 -52.71
N SER A 49 -31.05 -21.80 -53.69
CA SER A 49 -29.96 -22.79 -53.65
C SER A 49 -28.56 -22.14 -53.62
N THR A 50 -28.33 -21.05 -54.36
CA THR A 50 -27.06 -20.31 -54.29
C THR A 50 -26.86 -19.64 -52.94
N LEU A 51 -27.91 -19.01 -52.38
CA LEU A 51 -27.87 -18.40 -51.06
C LEU A 51 -27.59 -19.41 -49.95
N GLU A 52 -28.15 -20.62 -50.05
CA GLU A 52 -27.88 -21.69 -49.09
C GLU A 52 -26.44 -22.17 -49.16
N ARG A 53 -25.87 -22.29 -50.37
CA ARG A 53 -24.44 -22.64 -50.53
C ARG A 53 -23.51 -21.57 -49.98
N GLU A 54 -23.79 -20.28 -50.25
CA GLU A 54 -23.02 -19.18 -49.67
C GLU A 54 -23.09 -19.19 -48.14
N ARG A 55 -24.29 -19.35 -47.56
CA ARG A 55 -24.45 -19.45 -46.11
C ARG A 55 -23.73 -20.66 -45.51
N ALA A 56 -23.65 -21.77 -46.22
CA ALA A 56 -22.89 -22.94 -45.79
C ALA A 56 -21.38 -22.66 -45.83
N SER A 57 -20.88 -22.04 -46.90
CA SER A 57 -19.48 -21.61 -47.05
C SER A 57 -19.07 -20.64 -45.94
N ASP A 58 -19.88 -19.62 -45.67
CA ASP A 58 -19.62 -18.63 -44.61
C ASP A 58 -19.55 -19.27 -43.21
N ARG A 59 -20.37 -20.31 -42.96
CA ARG A 59 -20.33 -21.06 -41.70
C ARG A 59 -19.04 -21.85 -41.58
N GLU A 60 -18.63 -22.51 -42.66
CA GLU A 60 -17.40 -23.29 -42.69
C GLU A 60 -16.17 -22.38 -42.48
N GLU A 61 -16.10 -21.24 -43.16
CA GLU A 61 -15.02 -20.25 -42.96
C GLU A 61 -14.99 -19.72 -41.52
N ARG A 62 -16.15 -19.42 -40.92
CA ARG A 62 -16.22 -18.99 -39.52
C ARG A 62 -15.76 -20.08 -38.55
N GLU A 63 -16.08 -21.34 -38.82
CA GLU A 63 -15.63 -22.47 -38.01
C GLU A 63 -14.11 -22.67 -38.15
N GLN A 64 -13.57 -22.56 -39.36
CA GLN A 64 -12.13 -22.62 -39.61
C GLN A 64 -11.39 -21.47 -38.90
N LEU A 65 -11.91 -20.24 -38.96
CA LEU A 65 -11.33 -19.09 -38.25
C LEU A 65 -11.40 -19.26 -36.73
N LYS A 66 -12.52 -19.77 -36.19
CA LYS A 66 -12.63 -20.09 -34.75
C LYS A 66 -11.63 -21.17 -34.33
N ALA A 67 -11.49 -22.23 -35.11
CA ALA A 67 -10.52 -23.30 -34.85
C ALA A 67 -9.07 -22.78 -34.92
N ALA A 68 -8.74 -21.97 -35.92
CA ALA A 68 -7.42 -21.35 -36.05
C ALA A 68 -7.12 -20.40 -34.88
N THR A 69 -8.09 -19.60 -34.46
CA THR A 69 -7.94 -18.68 -33.31
C THR A 69 -7.78 -19.44 -32.00
N TYR A 70 -8.55 -20.51 -31.78
CA TYR A 70 -8.44 -21.36 -30.61
C TYR A 70 -7.10 -22.12 -30.55
N ASN A 71 -6.62 -22.62 -31.70
CA ASN A 71 -5.32 -23.29 -31.77
C ASN A 71 -4.14 -22.33 -31.57
N ARG A 72 -4.23 -21.08 -32.06
CA ARG A 72 -3.16 -20.06 -31.93
C ARG A 72 -3.11 -19.43 -30.53
N SER A 73 -4.26 -19.23 -29.87
CA SER A 73 -4.33 -18.60 -28.54
C SER A 73 -4.37 -19.60 -27.37
N GLY A 74 -5.05 -20.73 -27.53
CA GLY A 74 -5.27 -21.71 -26.46
C GLY A 74 -4.02 -22.53 -26.10
N ARG A 75 -3.21 -22.94 -27.10
CA ARG A 75 -1.95 -23.68 -26.83
C ARG A 75 -0.87 -22.78 -26.23
N ASN A 76 -0.76 -21.54 -26.71
CA ASN A 76 0.24 -20.60 -26.19
C ASN A 76 -0.09 -20.15 -24.76
N ALA A 77 -1.36 -19.92 -24.43
CA ALA A 77 -1.77 -19.59 -23.08
C ALA A 77 -1.52 -20.76 -22.10
N LYS A 78 -1.82 -22.00 -22.49
CA LYS A 78 -1.58 -23.17 -21.63
C LYS A 78 -0.09 -23.43 -21.41
N ASN A 79 0.73 -23.31 -22.45
CA ASN A 79 2.18 -23.47 -22.33
C ASN A 79 2.81 -22.36 -21.48
N ALA A 80 2.38 -21.10 -21.62
CA ALA A 80 2.86 -20.00 -20.78
C ALA A 80 2.47 -20.16 -19.30
N VAL A 81 1.27 -20.69 -19.02
CA VAL A 81 0.83 -20.97 -17.64
C VAL A 81 1.60 -22.16 -17.03
N GLU A 82 1.85 -23.22 -17.80
CA GLU A 82 2.67 -24.36 -17.36
C GLU A 82 4.13 -23.95 -17.12
N GLU A 83 4.71 -23.10 -17.99
CA GLU A 83 6.09 -22.63 -17.88
C GLU A 83 6.27 -21.67 -16.67
N THR A 84 5.32 -20.75 -16.46
CA THR A 84 5.32 -19.89 -15.25
C THR A 84 5.11 -20.68 -13.96
N LYS A 85 4.32 -21.75 -13.99
CA LYS A 85 4.16 -22.65 -12.84
C LYS A 85 5.44 -23.42 -12.56
N ALA A 86 6.10 -23.96 -13.59
CA ALA A 86 7.38 -24.66 -13.48
C ALA A 86 8.49 -23.74 -12.94
N GLU A 87 8.55 -22.49 -13.40
CA GLU A 87 9.50 -21.49 -12.89
C GLU A 87 9.23 -21.12 -11.42
N ARG A 88 7.97 -20.94 -11.03
CA ARG A 88 7.62 -20.69 -9.62
C ARG A 88 8.06 -21.83 -8.70
N THR A 89 7.89 -23.08 -9.14
CA THR A 89 8.40 -24.23 -8.38
C THR A 89 9.92 -24.26 -8.29
N ARG A 90 10.65 -23.89 -9.36
CA ARG A 90 12.13 -23.80 -9.31
C ARG A 90 12.60 -22.67 -8.40
N ALA A 91 11.94 -21.52 -8.43
CA ALA A 91 12.24 -20.38 -7.57
C ALA A 91 11.98 -20.70 -6.09
N ALA A 92 10.86 -21.37 -5.79
CA ALA A 92 10.56 -21.83 -4.43
C ALA A 92 11.57 -22.86 -3.92
N ALA A 93 12.00 -23.81 -4.76
CA ALA A 93 13.04 -24.79 -4.39
C ALA A 93 14.41 -24.12 -4.17
N ALA A 94 14.77 -23.11 -4.98
CA ALA A 94 16.00 -22.35 -4.79
C ALA A 94 15.97 -21.52 -3.50
N ALA A 95 14.85 -20.88 -3.17
CA ALA A 95 14.67 -20.13 -1.94
C ALA A 95 14.79 -21.04 -0.69
N ALA A 96 14.14 -22.21 -0.72
CA ALA A 96 14.24 -23.20 0.36
C ALA A 96 15.68 -23.70 0.59
N ASN A 97 16.45 -23.89 -0.48
CA ASN A 97 17.87 -24.28 -0.38
C ASN A 97 18.75 -23.17 0.21
N VAL A 98 18.46 -21.90 -0.09
CA VAL A 98 19.19 -20.76 0.52
C VAL A 98 18.83 -20.62 1.99
N GLU A 99 17.56 -20.79 2.34
CA GLU A 99 17.10 -20.73 3.73
C GLU A 99 17.71 -21.85 4.59
N SER A 100 17.80 -23.08 4.06
CA SER A 100 18.51 -24.19 4.71
C SER A 100 19.98 -23.87 4.94
N LYS A 101 20.69 -23.34 3.95
CA LYS A 101 22.12 -22.97 4.11
C LYS A 101 22.31 -21.85 5.13
N ASN A 102 21.39 -20.90 5.21
CA ASN A 102 21.44 -19.83 6.21
C ASN A 102 21.15 -20.35 7.62
N LYS A 103 20.23 -21.30 7.78
CA LYS A 103 19.97 -21.99 9.05
C LYS A 103 21.17 -22.79 9.53
N ASP A 104 21.85 -23.50 8.62
CA ASP A 104 23.06 -24.27 8.98
C ASP A 104 24.23 -23.34 9.35
N ALA A 105 24.40 -22.22 8.63
CA ALA A 105 25.43 -21.24 8.94
C ALA A 105 25.20 -20.52 10.28
N THR A 106 23.95 -20.18 10.60
CA THR A 106 23.58 -19.55 11.88
C THR A 106 23.76 -20.51 13.05
N ALA A 107 23.34 -21.77 12.90
CA ALA A 107 23.56 -22.80 13.91
C ALA A 107 25.06 -23.06 14.18
N GLN A 108 25.90 -23.08 13.15
CA GLN A 108 27.37 -23.20 13.33
C GLN A 108 27.97 -22.00 14.06
N THR A 109 27.49 -20.78 13.80
CA THR A 109 27.98 -19.60 14.50
C THR A 109 27.52 -19.56 15.96
N GLU A 110 26.26 -19.92 16.25
CA GLU A 110 25.75 -20.00 17.63
C GLU A 110 26.53 -21.03 18.44
N SER A 111 26.79 -22.22 17.87
CA SER A 111 27.63 -23.25 18.48
C SER A 111 29.05 -22.75 18.79
N TYR A 112 29.68 -22.00 17.88
CA TYR A 112 31.02 -21.45 18.11
C TYR A 112 31.03 -20.39 19.23
N TYR A 113 29.99 -19.57 19.35
CA TYR A 113 29.90 -18.56 20.41
C TYR A 113 29.56 -19.17 21.77
N GLU A 114 28.72 -20.20 21.82
CA GLU A 114 28.47 -20.96 23.06
C GLU A 114 29.76 -21.62 23.56
N GLU A 115 30.51 -22.30 22.68
CA GLU A 115 31.78 -22.96 23.03
C GLU A 115 32.81 -21.95 23.58
N ARG A 116 32.91 -20.78 22.95
CA ARG A 116 33.81 -19.71 23.38
C ARG A 116 33.36 -19.03 24.68
N ALA A 117 32.06 -18.93 24.91
CA ALA A 117 31.50 -18.42 26.17
C ALA A 117 31.74 -19.40 27.32
N THR A 118 31.64 -20.71 27.06
CA THR A 118 31.98 -21.75 28.03
C THR A 118 33.48 -21.76 28.35
N GLU A 119 34.36 -21.66 27.34
CA GLU A 119 35.81 -21.54 27.58
C GLU A 119 36.16 -20.28 28.38
N ALA A 120 35.52 -19.14 28.09
CA ALA A 120 35.74 -17.91 28.85
C ALA A 120 35.24 -18.02 30.31
N ALA A 121 34.12 -18.71 30.53
CA ALA A 121 33.58 -18.97 31.87
C ALA A 121 34.48 -19.92 32.67
N GLU A 122 34.99 -20.99 32.05
CA GLU A 122 35.95 -21.92 32.66
C GLU A 122 37.26 -21.25 33.01
N LYS A 123 37.79 -20.42 32.11
CA LYS A 123 39.03 -19.66 32.35
C LYS A 123 38.87 -18.67 33.52
N ASN A 124 37.74 -17.98 33.58
CA ASN A 124 37.43 -17.05 34.67
C ASN A 124 37.16 -17.79 36.00
N SER A 125 36.64 -19.02 35.95
CA SER A 125 36.52 -19.90 37.12
C SER A 125 37.89 -20.31 37.65
N HIS A 126 38.79 -20.75 36.77
CA HIS A 126 40.16 -21.12 37.14
C HIS A 126 40.98 -19.94 37.68
N GLU A 127 40.84 -18.74 37.10
CA GLU A 127 41.48 -17.53 37.62
C GLU A 127 40.97 -17.16 39.02
N LYS A 128 39.68 -17.33 39.29
CA LYS A 128 39.10 -17.13 40.62
C LYS A 128 39.58 -18.17 41.62
N GLU A 129 39.65 -19.43 41.24
CA GLU A 129 40.20 -20.51 42.10
C GLU A 129 41.68 -20.26 42.41
N ALA A 130 42.48 -19.87 41.43
CA ALA A 130 43.89 -19.51 41.63
C ALA A 130 44.05 -18.32 42.59
N LEU A 131 43.19 -17.29 42.48
CA LEU A 131 43.15 -16.15 43.41
C LEU A 131 42.78 -16.58 44.83
N ILE A 132 41.76 -17.44 44.98
CA ILE A 132 41.35 -17.99 46.29
C ILE A 132 42.48 -18.80 46.92
N GLU A 133 43.19 -19.60 46.13
CA GLU A 133 44.30 -20.42 46.60
C GLU A 133 45.53 -19.57 46.99
N ASN A 134 45.77 -18.46 46.27
CA ASN A 134 46.79 -17.48 46.63
C ASN A 134 46.44 -16.74 47.94
N TYR A 135 45.17 -16.37 48.14
CA TYR A 135 44.71 -15.79 49.42
C TYR A 135 44.79 -16.80 50.57
N ARG A 136 44.48 -18.08 50.33
CA ARG A 136 44.67 -19.14 51.34
C ARG A 136 46.14 -19.27 51.74
N LYS A 137 47.07 -19.25 50.76
CA LYS A 137 48.51 -19.24 51.02
C LYS A 137 48.98 -18.01 51.79
N GLN A 138 48.51 -16.81 51.43
CA GLN A 138 48.85 -15.59 52.16
C GLN A 138 48.32 -15.60 53.60
N ILE A 139 47.12 -16.15 53.84
CA ILE A 139 46.57 -16.31 55.19
C ILE A 139 47.38 -17.32 56.02
N THR A 140 47.82 -18.43 55.42
CA THR A 140 48.68 -19.40 56.12
C THR A 140 50.07 -18.84 56.40
N GLU A 141 50.70 -18.15 55.44
CA GLU A 141 52.00 -17.49 55.64
C GLU A 141 51.92 -16.34 56.66
N ALA A 142 50.79 -15.63 56.74
CA ALA A 142 50.52 -14.61 57.76
C ALA A 142 50.38 -15.20 59.17
N ASN A 143 49.83 -16.41 59.28
CA ASN A 143 49.72 -17.13 60.55
C ASN A 143 51.05 -17.76 60.98
N GLU A 144 51.93 -18.11 60.03
CA GLU A 144 53.27 -18.65 60.32
C GLU A 144 54.31 -17.56 60.61
N LYS A 145 54.14 -16.32 60.12
CA LYS A 145 55.09 -15.20 60.33
C LYS A 145 54.77 -14.30 61.54
N SER A 146 53.85 -14.67 62.42
CA SER A 146 53.55 -13.87 63.63
C SER A 146 54.63 -13.90 64.71
N GLU A 147 55.83 -14.43 64.43
CA GLU A 147 56.99 -14.41 65.33
C GLU A 147 57.85 -13.13 65.18
N ASP A 148 57.73 -12.38 64.08
CA ASP A 148 58.55 -11.19 63.81
C ASP A 148 57.76 -9.88 63.98
N GLY A 149 57.57 -9.43 65.23
CA GLY A 149 57.54 -8.03 65.69
C GLY A 149 56.65 -6.94 65.04
N GLU A 150 56.01 -7.15 63.88
CA GLU A 150 55.12 -6.17 63.25
C GLU A 150 53.72 -6.24 63.85
N SER A 151 53.16 -5.06 64.18
CA SER A 151 51.81 -4.92 64.70
C SER A 151 50.80 -5.63 63.78
N PRO A 152 49.97 -6.55 64.30
CA PRO A 152 48.95 -7.26 63.51
C PRO A 152 47.97 -6.33 62.76
N ALA A 153 47.87 -5.07 63.17
CA ALA A 153 47.07 -4.05 62.51
C ALA A 153 47.69 -3.57 61.19
N ASP A 154 49.01 -3.37 61.14
CA ASP A 154 49.70 -2.85 59.96
C ASP A 154 49.78 -3.91 58.85
N TYR A 155 50.00 -5.18 59.22
CA TYR A 155 49.96 -6.29 58.28
C TYR A 155 48.57 -6.48 57.66
N ARG A 156 47.49 -6.40 58.47
CA ARG A 156 46.11 -6.47 57.96
C ARG A 156 45.76 -5.29 57.06
N ALA A 157 46.26 -4.10 57.35
CA ALA A 157 46.07 -2.92 56.49
C ALA A 157 46.76 -3.11 55.14
N LYS A 158 47.98 -3.68 55.13
CA LYS A 158 48.74 -3.98 53.90
C LYS A 158 48.05 -5.04 53.03
N VAL A 159 47.56 -6.12 53.64
CA VAL A 159 46.80 -7.18 52.94
C VAL A 159 45.45 -6.66 52.42
N ARG A 160 44.77 -5.76 53.14
CA ARG A 160 43.56 -5.08 52.63
C ARG A 160 43.86 -4.21 51.42
N ALA A 161 44.93 -3.43 51.47
CA ALA A 161 45.33 -2.57 50.36
C ALA A 161 45.72 -3.39 49.11
N GLU A 162 46.44 -4.49 49.27
CA GLU A 162 46.74 -5.43 48.18
C GLU A 162 45.50 -6.15 47.64
N ALA A 163 44.53 -6.47 48.51
CA ALA A 163 43.27 -7.06 48.07
C ALA A 163 42.39 -6.06 47.31
N GLU A 164 42.33 -4.80 47.74
CA GLU A 164 41.59 -3.75 47.03
C GLU A 164 42.21 -3.43 45.67
N THR A 165 43.55 -3.42 45.54
CA THR A 165 44.22 -3.23 44.25
C THR A 165 44.01 -4.42 43.31
N ALA A 166 44.05 -5.65 43.82
CA ALA A 166 43.75 -6.85 43.04
C ALA A 166 42.28 -6.88 42.55
N VAL A 167 41.32 -6.51 43.40
CA VAL A 167 39.90 -6.38 43.03
C VAL A 167 39.68 -5.28 42.00
N ARG A 168 40.41 -4.16 42.10
CA ARG A 168 40.36 -3.07 41.11
C ARG A 168 40.89 -3.51 39.75
N MET A 169 42.04 -4.19 39.72
CA MET A 169 42.60 -4.74 38.48
C MET A 169 41.67 -5.78 37.84
N ALA A 170 41.10 -6.70 38.61
CA ALA A 170 40.15 -7.69 38.11
C ALA A 170 38.87 -7.04 37.54
N ARG A 171 38.41 -5.91 38.12
CA ARG A 171 37.30 -5.13 37.57
C ARG A 171 37.68 -4.43 36.26
N GLU A 172 38.87 -3.86 36.17
CA GLU A 172 39.36 -3.22 34.95
C GLU A 172 39.52 -4.24 33.82
N ASP A 173 40.07 -5.43 34.08
CA ASP A 173 40.19 -6.51 33.10
C ASP A 173 38.82 -7.06 32.66
N ALA A 174 37.86 -7.20 33.58
CA ALA A 174 36.48 -7.59 33.26
C ALA A 174 35.76 -6.54 32.39
N VAL A 175 36.02 -5.25 32.61
CA VAL A 175 35.48 -4.16 31.77
C VAL A 175 36.17 -4.14 30.41
N ALA A 176 37.49 -4.38 30.35
CA ALA A 176 38.25 -4.44 29.10
C ALA A 176 37.80 -5.61 28.21
N THR A 177 37.63 -6.81 28.78
CA THR A 177 37.09 -7.98 28.05
C THR A 177 35.67 -7.75 27.58
N ARG A 178 34.82 -7.09 28.38
CA ARG A 178 33.45 -6.73 27.97
C ARG A 178 33.42 -5.73 26.81
N ARG A 179 34.31 -4.73 26.82
CA ARG A 179 34.49 -3.79 25.70
C ARG A 179 35.00 -4.48 24.44
N GLN A 180 35.92 -5.42 24.58
CA GLN A 180 36.43 -6.20 23.45
C GLN A 180 35.34 -7.10 22.85
N ALA A 181 34.51 -7.73 23.70
CA ALA A 181 33.36 -8.52 23.26
C ALA A 181 32.30 -7.66 22.55
N GLN A 182 32.00 -6.47 23.07
CA GLN A 182 31.12 -5.50 22.38
C GLN A 182 31.68 -5.06 21.03
N SER A 183 32.96 -4.69 20.97
CA SER A 183 33.62 -4.31 19.70
C SER A 183 33.54 -5.43 18.65
N MET A 184 33.75 -6.69 19.04
CA MET A 184 33.61 -7.84 18.15
C MET A 184 32.15 -8.08 17.73
N SER A 185 31.18 -7.86 18.62
CA SER A 185 29.75 -7.93 18.32
C SER A 185 29.34 -6.87 17.30
N ASP A 186 29.77 -5.62 17.52
CA ASP A 186 29.46 -4.49 16.64
C ASP A 186 30.06 -4.70 15.23
N GLN A 187 31.30 -5.18 15.16
CA GLN A 187 31.92 -5.56 13.88
C GLN A 187 31.14 -6.66 13.16
N TYR A 188 30.62 -7.64 13.90
CA TYR A 188 29.84 -8.73 13.32
C TYR A 188 28.49 -8.26 12.80
N GLU A 189 27.78 -7.44 13.58
CA GLU A 189 26.52 -6.83 13.16
C GLU A 189 26.69 -5.98 11.90
N GLN A 190 27.82 -5.26 11.80
CA GLN A 190 28.16 -4.47 10.62
C GLN A 190 28.44 -5.36 9.40
N THR A 191 29.16 -6.48 9.57
CA THR A 191 29.38 -7.44 8.47
C THR A 191 28.10 -8.13 8.02
N LEU A 192 27.13 -8.38 8.91
CA LEU A 192 25.82 -8.92 8.55
C LEU A 192 25.01 -7.90 7.74
N LYS A 193 24.96 -6.64 8.19
CA LYS A 193 24.32 -5.54 7.45
C LYS A 193 24.90 -5.36 6.04
N ASP A 194 26.22 -5.33 5.91
CA ASP A 194 26.88 -5.24 4.60
C ASP A 194 26.56 -6.44 3.69
N ARG A 195 26.30 -7.62 4.27
CA ARG A 195 25.95 -8.83 3.54
C ARG A 195 24.51 -8.80 3.06
N ASP A 196 23.59 -8.33 3.90
CA ASP A 196 22.18 -8.14 3.58
C ASP A 196 22.00 -7.07 2.50
N GLU A 197 22.70 -5.93 2.62
CA GLU A 197 22.71 -4.88 1.59
C GLU A 197 23.23 -5.39 0.24
N LYS A 198 24.30 -6.22 0.25
CA LYS A 198 24.79 -6.88 -0.97
C LYS A 198 23.80 -7.89 -1.53
N ALA A 199 23.12 -8.66 -0.68
CA ALA A 199 22.11 -9.63 -1.10
C ALA A 199 20.89 -8.94 -1.73
N GLU A 200 20.40 -7.84 -1.12
CA GLU A 200 19.34 -7.01 -1.67
C GLU A 200 19.74 -6.34 -2.99
N SER A 201 20.96 -5.80 -3.06
CA SER A 201 21.51 -5.22 -4.30
C SER A 201 21.58 -6.25 -5.43
N HIS A 202 22.02 -7.48 -5.15
CA HIS A 202 22.02 -8.57 -6.14
C HIS A 202 20.61 -9.02 -6.54
N LEU A 203 19.66 -9.05 -5.61
CA LEU A 203 18.26 -9.36 -5.89
C LEU A 203 17.64 -8.29 -6.81
N ASN A 204 17.83 -7.02 -6.48
CA ASN A 204 17.32 -5.89 -7.25
C ASN A 204 17.94 -5.83 -8.65
N ASN A 205 19.24 -6.08 -8.79
CA ASN A 205 19.89 -6.17 -10.09
C ASN A 205 19.33 -7.32 -10.93
N ARG A 206 19.08 -8.50 -10.34
CA ARG A 206 18.45 -9.64 -11.04
C ARG A 206 17.01 -9.34 -11.46
N LEU A 207 16.23 -8.67 -10.62
CA LEU A 207 14.87 -8.25 -10.96
C LEU A 207 14.88 -7.24 -12.11
N TYR A 208 15.77 -6.26 -12.05
CA TYR A 208 15.95 -5.27 -13.11
C TYR A 208 16.37 -5.89 -14.45
N GLU A 209 17.35 -6.81 -14.44
CA GLU A 209 17.74 -7.55 -15.65
C GLU A 209 16.60 -8.41 -16.21
N LYS A 210 15.81 -9.03 -15.33
CA LYS A 210 14.64 -9.83 -15.73
C LYS A 210 13.54 -8.96 -16.36
N ASP A 211 13.26 -7.79 -15.79
CA ASP A 211 12.28 -6.84 -16.34
C ASP A 211 12.73 -6.29 -17.69
N LYS A 212 14.02 -6.00 -17.84
CA LYS A 212 14.61 -5.61 -19.12
C LYS A 212 14.52 -6.72 -20.17
N ALA A 213 14.78 -7.97 -19.79
CA ALA A 213 14.62 -9.13 -20.67
C ALA A 213 13.15 -9.36 -21.08
N ASN A 214 12.22 -9.22 -20.14
CA ASN A 214 10.78 -9.30 -20.40
C ASN A 214 10.30 -8.19 -21.34
N GLN A 215 10.75 -6.95 -21.15
CA GLN A 215 10.45 -5.84 -22.07
C GLN A 215 11.00 -6.11 -23.47
N ALA A 216 12.23 -6.61 -23.59
CA ALA A 216 12.81 -6.97 -24.88
C ALA A 216 12.04 -8.10 -25.57
N ALA A 217 11.59 -9.11 -24.82
CA ALA A 217 10.76 -10.19 -25.35
C ALA A 217 9.39 -9.70 -25.83
N LEU A 218 8.75 -8.80 -25.07
CA LEU A 218 7.48 -8.17 -25.46
C LEU A 218 7.63 -7.28 -26.69
N ALA A 219 8.72 -6.51 -26.79
CA ALA A 219 9.02 -5.69 -27.96
C ALA A 219 9.22 -6.55 -29.22
N ASN A 220 10.02 -7.61 -29.12
CA ASN A 220 10.24 -8.56 -30.23
C ASN A 220 8.95 -9.26 -30.66
N ASN A 221 8.07 -9.61 -29.71
CA ASN A 221 6.79 -10.24 -30.00
C ASN A 221 5.80 -9.26 -30.67
N ALA A 222 5.81 -8.00 -30.26
CA ALA A 222 5.05 -6.93 -30.89
C ALA A 222 5.54 -6.64 -32.31
N GLU A 223 6.85 -6.62 -32.53
CA GLU A 223 7.47 -6.44 -33.84
C GLU A 223 7.18 -7.64 -34.78
N SER A 224 7.32 -8.87 -34.28
CA SER A 224 6.94 -10.08 -35.01
C SER A 224 5.46 -10.08 -35.40
N SER A 225 4.58 -9.64 -34.49
CA SER A 225 3.14 -9.51 -34.77
C SER A 225 2.85 -8.42 -35.82
N ARG A 226 3.59 -7.30 -35.81
CA ARG A 226 3.49 -6.25 -36.84
C ARG A 226 3.95 -6.77 -38.21
N ASN A 227 5.07 -7.48 -38.25
CA ASN A 227 5.61 -8.04 -39.50
C ASN A 227 4.70 -9.16 -40.06
N SER A 228 4.13 -10.00 -39.20
CA SER A 228 3.11 -11.00 -39.59
C SER A 228 1.87 -10.34 -40.19
N ARG A 229 1.35 -9.27 -39.58
CA ARG A 229 0.20 -8.52 -40.12
C ARG A 229 0.53 -7.79 -41.42
N ALA A 230 1.75 -7.26 -41.57
CA ALA A 230 2.18 -6.61 -42.80
C ALA A 230 2.25 -7.60 -43.98
N LEU A 231 2.75 -8.82 -43.75
CA LEU A 231 2.77 -9.90 -44.73
C LEU A 231 1.36 -10.42 -45.06
N GLU A 232 0.48 -10.57 -44.06
CA GLU A 232 -0.92 -10.99 -44.25
C GLU A 232 -1.74 -9.94 -45.06
N LEU A 233 -1.42 -8.66 -44.95
CA LEU A 233 -2.11 -7.56 -45.66
C LEU A 233 -1.53 -7.22 -47.03
N GLN A 234 -0.36 -7.75 -47.38
CA GLN A 234 0.30 -7.51 -48.67
C GLN A 234 -0.52 -8.00 -49.89
N PRO A 235 -1.07 -9.23 -49.93
CA PRO A 235 -1.86 -9.69 -51.08
C PRO A 235 -3.19 -8.93 -51.24
N LEU A 236 -3.79 -8.47 -50.13
CA LEU A 236 -4.97 -7.60 -50.15
C LEU A 236 -4.65 -6.21 -50.72
N ARG A 237 -3.48 -5.64 -50.39
CA ARG A 237 -3.02 -4.37 -50.97
C ARG A 237 -2.72 -4.50 -52.47
N GLU A 238 -2.15 -5.61 -52.89
CA GLU A 238 -1.86 -5.89 -54.31
C GLU A 238 -3.17 -6.07 -55.11
N GLN A 239 -4.18 -6.76 -54.57
CA GLN A 239 -5.52 -6.89 -55.19
C GLN A 239 -6.29 -5.56 -55.31
N VAL A 240 -6.17 -4.66 -54.31
CA VAL A 240 -6.79 -3.32 -54.39
C VAL A 240 -6.10 -2.43 -55.43
N MET A 241 -4.78 -2.58 -55.61
CA MET A 241 -4.03 -1.83 -56.62
C MET A 241 -4.32 -2.33 -58.04
N GLU A 242 -4.59 -3.63 -58.23
CA GLU A 242 -4.90 -4.24 -59.52
C GLU A 242 -6.33 -3.90 -60.00
N THR A 243 -7.29 -3.85 -59.08
CA THR A 243 -8.68 -3.40 -59.37
C THR A 243 -8.75 -1.88 -59.63
N ALA A 244 -7.87 -1.08 -59.03
CA ALA A 244 -7.78 0.36 -59.28
C ALA A 244 -7.15 0.74 -60.64
N ALA A 245 -6.54 -0.21 -61.37
CA ALA A 245 -5.92 0.05 -62.67
C ALA A 245 -6.90 -0.01 -63.85
N GLN A 246 -8.04 -0.71 -63.72
CA GLN A 246 -9.03 -0.89 -64.79
C GLN A 246 -10.07 0.25 -64.90
N ASP A 247 -10.22 1.08 -63.86
CA ASP A 247 -11.25 2.13 -63.77
C ASP A 247 -10.76 3.55 -64.13
N ARG A 248 -9.54 3.69 -64.66
CA ARG A 248 -8.84 5.00 -64.77
C ARG A 248 -9.31 5.92 -65.90
N ASP A 249 -9.85 5.42 -67.00
CA ASP A 249 -10.07 6.28 -68.19
C ASP A 249 -11.48 6.86 -68.31
N VAL A 250 -12.48 6.33 -67.59
CA VAL A 250 -13.87 6.85 -67.61
C VAL A 250 -14.19 7.78 -66.43
N ASN A 251 -13.42 7.69 -65.34
CA ASN A 251 -13.65 8.46 -64.12
C ASN A 251 -12.86 9.79 -64.04
N HIS A 252 -11.94 10.08 -64.96
CA HIS A 252 -11.07 11.25 -64.88
C HIS A 252 -11.84 12.59 -64.89
N GLU A 253 -12.87 12.72 -65.73
CA GLU A 253 -13.67 13.95 -65.83
C GLU A 253 -14.75 14.08 -64.73
N LYS A 254 -15.34 12.96 -64.27
CA LYS A 254 -16.27 12.97 -63.12
C LYS A 254 -15.56 13.19 -61.78
N ASN A 255 -14.31 12.75 -61.65
CA ASN A 255 -13.52 12.95 -60.45
C ASN A 255 -12.95 14.35 -60.31
N LEU A 256 -12.78 15.15 -61.38
CA LEU A 256 -12.38 16.55 -61.22
C LEU A 256 -13.48 17.38 -60.53
N ALA A 257 -14.75 17.14 -60.89
CA ALA A 257 -15.89 17.78 -60.24
C ALA A 257 -16.14 17.24 -58.81
N ARG A 258 -15.99 15.93 -58.60
CA ARG A 258 -16.06 15.33 -57.25
C ARG A 258 -14.88 15.70 -56.35
N GLN A 259 -13.66 15.84 -56.88
CA GLN A 259 -12.48 16.26 -56.10
C GLN A 259 -12.59 17.71 -55.63
N GLY A 260 -13.26 18.59 -56.38
CA GLY A 260 -13.57 19.95 -55.90
C GLY A 260 -14.48 19.91 -54.67
N ALA A 261 -15.61 19.19 -54.76
CA ALA A 261 -16.56 19.07 -53.67
C ALA A 261 -16.04 18.23 -52.48
N VAL A 262 -15.24 17.20 -52.75
CA VAL A 262 -14.57 16.38 -51.73
C VAL A 262 -13.46 17.16 -51.05
N ARG A 263 -12.68 17.99 -51.75
CA ARG A 263 -11.68 18.87 -51.11
C ARG A 263 -12.34 19.95 -50.25
N GLU A 264 -13.47 20.52 -50.65
CA GLU A 264 -14.21 21.45 -49.80
C GLU A 264 -14.77 20.74 -48.56
N LEU A 265 -15.35 19.54 -48.71
CA LEU A 265 -15.85 18.75 -47.58
C LEU A 265 -14.74 18.20 -46.68
N GLU A 266 -13.59 17.82 -47.24
CA GLU A 266 -12.40 17.40 -46.51
C GLU A 266 -11.74 18.59 -45.82
N SER A 267 -11.74 19.77 -46.44
CA SER A 267 -11.29 21.01 -45.79
C SER A 267 -12.23 21.37 -44.64
N ASP A 268 -13.54 21.37 -44.85
CA ASP A 268 -14.54 21.65 -43.79
C ASP A 268 -14.48 20.61 -42.67
N TRP A 269 -14.32 19.33 -43.01
CA TRP A 269 -14.17 18.25 -42.04
C TRP A 269 -12.85 18.36 -41.30
N ASN A 270 -11.74 18.63 -41.98
CA ASN A 270 -10.44 18.86 -41.34
C ASN A 270 -10.49 20.11 -40.47
N THR A 271 -11.13 21.21 -40.88
CA THR A 271 -11.29 22.40 -40.05
C THR A 271 -12.15 22.10 -38.82
N ARG A 272 -13.28 21.38 -38.96
CA ARG A 272 -14.11 20.96 -37.82
C ARG A 272 -13.36 20.00 -36.89
N TYR A 273 -12.64 19.03 -37.44
CA TYR A 273 -11.84 18.07 -36.70
C TYR A 273 -10.67 18.75 -36.00
N THR A 274 -10.00 19.70 -36.65
CA THR A 274 -8.91 20.50 -36.06
C THR A 274 -9.45 21.40 -34.97
N ASN A 275 -10.60 22.05 -35.16
CA ASN A 275 -11.26 22.86 -34.14
C ASN A 275 -11.73 22.00 -32.95
N GLN A 276 -12.25 20.79 -33.21
CA GLN A 276 -12.65 19.83 -32.18
C GLN A 276 -11.44 19.29 -31.41
N THR A 277 -10.35 19.02 -32.11
CA THR A 277 -9.08 18.57 -31.51
C THR A 277 -8.45 19.70 -30.70
N GLN A 278 -8.47 20.94 -31.20
CA GLN A 278 -7.98 22.11 -30.48
C GLN A 278 -8.84 22.45 -29.26
N THR A 279 -10.16 22.26 -29.33
CA THR A 279 -11.04 22.42 -28.16
C THR A 279 -10.81 21.32 -27.13
N HIS A 280 -10.63 20.05 -27.54
CA HIS A 280 -10.21 18.99 -26.63
C HIS A 280 -8.83 19.25 -26.03
N ILE A 281 -7.85 19.72 -26.81
CA ILE A 281 -6.53 20.09 -26.30
C ILE A 281 -6.66 21.25 -25.31
N ALA A 282 -7.45 22.28 -25.61
CA ALA A 282 -7.69 23.39 -24.70
C ALA A 282 -8.39 22.95 -23.41
N GLU A 283 -9.36 22.04 -23.50
CA GLU A 283 -10.09 21.49 -22.36
C GLU A 283 -9.18 20.57 -21.51
N THR A 284 -8.34 19.75 -22.13
CA THR A 284 -7.36 18.93 -21.41
C THR A 284 -6.28 19.78 -20.74
N ASN A 285 -5.84 20.87 -21.37
CA ASN A 285 -4.92 21.83 -20.76
C ASN A 285 -5.58 22.58 -19.60
N LYS A 286 -6.84 23.00 -19.76
CA LYS A 286 -7.63 23.60 -18.68
C LYS A 286 -7.80 22.66 -17.50
N LEU A 287 -8.14 21.39 -17.74
CA LEU A 287 -8.24 20.37 -16.69
C LEU A 287 -6.89 20.11 -16.02
N ARG A 288 -5.78 20.12 -16.76
CA ARG A 288 -4.43 20.03 -16.19
C ARG A 288 -4.08 21.24 -15.32
N GLU A 289 -4.46 22.45 -15.74
CA GLU A 289 -4.29 23.66 -14.94
C GLU A 289 -5.15 23.62 -13.68
N GLU A 290 -6.42 23.22 -13.76
CA GLU A 290 -7.32 23.05 -12.62
C GLU A 290 -6.79 21.98 -11.64
N VAL A 291 -6.26 20.86 -12.14
CA VAL A 291 -5.59 19.85 -11.31
C VAL A 291 -4.35 20.45 -10.65
N GLY A 292 -3.49 21.14 -11.39
CA GLY A 292 -2.29 21.77 -10.84
C GLY A 292 -2.59 22.88 -9.82
N ASP A 293 -3.67 23.64 -10.00
CA ASP A 293 -4.16 24.61 -9.02
C ASP A 293 -4.74 23.92 -7.78
N SER A 294 -5.45 22.80 -7.96
CA SER A 294 -5.99 22.00 -6.85
C SER A 294 -4.87 21.32 -6.03
N GLU A 295 -3.82 20.83 -6.69
CA GLU A 295 -2.62 20.27 -6.06
C GLU A 295 -1.84 21.35 -5.32
N ARG A 296 -1.70 22.56 -5.89
CA ARG A 296 -1.12 23.71 -5.19
C ARG A 296 -1.93 24.10 -3.96
N ALA A 297 -3.25 24.22 -4.08
CA ALA A 297 -4.12 24.53 -2.95
C ALA A 297 -4.12 23.43 -1.88
N PHE A 298 -4.03 22.16 -2.27
CA PHE A 298 -3.90 21.03 -1.34
C PHE A 298 -2.53 21.02 -0.67
N GLY A 299 -1.45 21.28 -1.41
CA GLY A 299 -0.09 21.42 -0.89
C GLY A 299 0.04 22.59 0.08
N GLU A 300 -0.58 23.73 -0.19
CA GLU A 300 -0.64 24.87 0.71
C GLU A 300 -1.42 24.56 1.99
N LYS A 301 -2.59 23.90 1.88
CA LYS A 301 -3.36 23.46 3.06
C LYS A 301 -2.60 22.42 3.88
N LEU A 302 -1.98 21.43 3.23
CA LEU A 302 -1.18 20.40 3.90
C LEU A 302 0.03 21.04 4.59
N GLY A 303 0.75 21.93 3.91
CA GLY A 303 1.86 22.70 4.48
C GLY A 303 1.43 23.57 5.66
N ALA A 304 0.27 24.23 5.60
CA ALA A 304 -0.28 25.00 6.71
C ALA A 304 -0.65 24.10 7.90
N THR A 305 -1.26 22.93 7.67
CA THR A 305 -1.58 21.98 8.74
C THR A 305 -0.34 21.36 9.38
N LEU A 306 0.72 21.10 8.60
CA LEU A 306 2.00 20.63 9.12
C LEU A 306 2.67 21.71 9.97
N LYS A 307 2.72 22.96 9.49
CA LYS A 307 3.23 24.10 10.27
C LYS A 307 2.43 24.32 11.56
N GLU A 308 1.11 24.14 11.54
CA GLU A 308 0.27 24.23 12.74
C GLU A 308 0.57 23.08 13.73
N LYS A 309 0.77 21.85 13.22
CA LYS A 309 1.17 20.71 14.05
C LYS A 309 2.55 20.91 14.66
N ASP A 310 3.52 21.39 13.89
CA ASP A 310 4.87 21.69 14.36
C ASP A 310 4.85 22.81 15.41
N ALA A 311 4.03 23.86 15.21
CA ALA A 311 3.84 24.92 16.20
C ALA A 311 3.20 24.39 17.49
N LYS A 312 2.21 23.49 17.40
CA LYS A 312 1.61 22.82 18.57
C LYS A 312 2.61 21.91 19.28
N MET A 313 3.42 21.17 18.54
CA MET A 313 4.46 20.30 19.11
C MET A 313 5.56 21.13 19.79
N ALA A 314 6.00 22.22 19.17
CA ALA A 314 6.95 23.15 19.77
C ALA A 314 6.37 23.81 21.05
N GLN A 315 5.07 24.16 21.06
CA GLN A 315 4.39 24.63 22.26
C GLN A 315 4.30 23.55 23.35
N ALA A 316 4.03 22.29 22.99
CA ALA A 316 4.00 21.18 23.94
C ALA A 316 5.38 20.92 24.56
N ILE A 317 6.45 20.90 23.74
CA ILE A 317 7.84 20.78 24.20
C ILE A 317 8.22 21.97 25.09
N SER A 318 7.83 23.19 24.71
CA SER A 318 8.06 24.40 25.52
C SER A 318 7.37 24.32 26.88
N ARG A 319 6.10 23.87 26.93
CA ARG A 319 5.36 23.65 28.17
C ARG A 319 6.02 22.57 29.03
N GLN A 320 6.39 21.44 28.44
CA GLN A 320 7.07 20.36 29.16
C GLN A 320 8.42 20.82 29.74
N ASN A 321 9.17 21.63 28.99
CA ASN A 321 10.43 22.21 29.49
C ASN A 321 10.20 23.22 30.62
N LEU A 322 9.12 24.02 30.56
CA LEU A 322 8.74 24.93 31.64
C LEU A 322 8.29 24.18 32.89
N GLU A 323 7.48 23.14 32.75
CA GLU A 323 7.06 22.26 33.85
C GLU A 323 8.25 21.52 34.46
N SER A 324 9.15 20.99 33.63
CA SER A 324 10.39 20.35 34.11
C SER A 324 11.27 21.32 34.90
N ARG A 325 11.44 22.56 34.41
CA ARG A 325 12.14 23.62 35.18
C ARG A 325 11.41 23.98 36.47
N ALA A 326 10.09 24.09 36.46
CA ALA A 326 9.32 24.39 37.66
C ALA A 326 9.45 23.27 38.71
N ASN A 327 9.43 22.01 38.28
CA ASN A 327 9.63 20.85 39.14
C ASN A 327 11.04 20.81 39.70
N GLN A 328 12.08 21.06 38.88
CA GLN A 328 13.46 21.16 39.37
C GLN A 328 13.64 22.28 40.40
N VAL A 329 13.01 23.44 40.18
CA VAL A 329 13.04 24.56 41.14
C VAL A 329 12.28 24.19 42.42
N SER A 330 11.16 23.46 42.32
CA SER A 330 10.42 22.97 43.50
C SER A 330 11.24 21.98 44.30
N GLN A 331 11.86 21.00 43.65
CA GLN A 331 12.75 20.02 44.27
C GLN A 331 13.97 20.68 44.92
N ALA A 332 14.57 21.69 44.27
CA ALA A 332 15.65 22.47 44.85
C ALA A 332 15.20 23.22 46.12
N ARG A 333 13.99 23.81 46.12
CA ARG A 333 13.43 24.46 47.31
C ARG A 333 13.10 23.48 48.44
N GLU A 334 12.62 22.28 48.10
CA GLU A 334 12.39 21.21 49.09
C GLU A 334 13.69 20.71 49.69
N TYR A 335 14.74 20.57 48.87
CA TYR A 335 16.08 20.27 49.33
C TYR A 335 16.62 21.36 50.26
N ASP A 336 16.46 22.63 49.91
CA ASP A 336 16.87 23.76 50.76
C ASP A 336 16.10 23.77 52.10
N ARG A 337 14.79 23.50 52.09
CA ARG A 337 13.99 23.36 53.32
C ARG A 337 14.43 22.17 54.17
N SER A 338 14.71 21.03 53.56
CA SER A 338 15.24 19.85 54.25
C SER A 338 16.59 20.17 54.90
N LEU A 339 17.46 20.88 54.18
CA LEU A 339 18.76 21.32 54.67
C LEU A 339 18.62 22.33 55.82
N GLU A 340 17.64 23.24 55.78
CA GLU A 340 17.30 24.12 56.90
C GLU A 340 16.79 23.34 58.11
N HIS A 341 15.93 22.33 57.91
CA HIS A 341 15.45 21.46 58.99
C HIS A 341 16.58 20.67 59.65
N VAL A 342 17.53 20.13 58.86
CA VAL A 342 18.72 19.46 59.38
C VAL A 342 19.62 20.42 60.15
N LYS A 343 19.81 21.65 59.65
CA LYS A 343 20.57 22.69 60.38
C LYS A 343 19.90 23.09 61.69
N LEU A 344 18.58 23.24 61.69
CA LEU A 344 17.79 23.51 62.90
C LEU A 344 17.87 22.35 63.89
N GLY A 345 17.77 21.10 63.41
CA GLY A 345 17.96 19.89 64.21
C GLY A 345 19.33 19.85 64.86
N ALA A 346 20.40 20.05 64.07
CA ALA A 346 21.77 20.11 64.57
C ALA A 346 21.99 21.24 65.60
N ALA A 347 21.37 22.41 65.38
CA ALA A 347 21.42 23.51 66.34
C ALA A 347 20.69 23.18 67.65
N HIS A 348 19.54 22.50 67.57
CA HIS A 348 18.82 22.01 68.75
C HIS A 348 19.59 20.93 69.51
N GLU A 349 20.23 20.00 68.81
CA GLU A 349 21.10 18.98 69.42
C GLU A 349 22.32 19.61 70.08
N GLN A 350 22.96 20.60 69.44
CA GLN A 350 24.05 21.36 70.04
C GLN A 350 23.58 22.10 71.30
N ALA A 351 22.41 22.76 71.26
CA ALA A 351 21.85 23.44 72.42
C ALA A 351 21.52 22.46 73.57
N ALA A 352 20.92 21.31 73.26
CA ALA A 352 20.62 20.26 74.24
C ALA A 352 21.90 19.67 74.85
N SER A 353 22.94 19.46 74.03
CA SER A 353 24.25 18.99 74.50
C SER A 353 24.95 20.02 75.40
N ALA A 354 24.84 21.31 75.07
CA ALA A 354 25.37 22.40 75.88
C ALA A 354 24.64 22.51 77.22
N GLU A 355 23.31 22.40 77.21
CA GLU A 355 22.50 22.39 78.44
C GLU A 355 22.83 21.16 79.32
N GLN A 356 23.03 19.99 78.71
CA GLN A 356 23.47 18.79 79.44
C GLN A 356 24.84 18.99 80.07
N LEU A 357 25.81 19.55 79.34
CA LEU A 357 27.14 19.88 79.88
C LEU A 357 27.06 20.92 81.01
N GLU A 358 26.16 21.89 80.92
CA GLU A 358 25.94 22.87 81.97
C GLU A 358 25.31 22.26 83.23
N ARG A 359 24.33 21.35 83.07
CA ARG A 359 23.79 20.55 84.18
C ARG A 359 24.86 19.67 84.82
N GLU A 360 25.74 19.04 84.03
CA GLU A 360 26.85 18.24 84.55
C GLU A 360 27.88 19.10 85.31
N ARG A 361 28.19 20.29 84.82
CA ARG A 361 29.05 21.26 85.53
C ARG A 361 28.42 21.74 86.83
N SER A 362 27.14 22.05 86.83
CA SER A 362 26.38 22.43 88.03
C SER A 362 26.38 21.29 89.05
N ASN A 363 26.07 20.06 88.63
CA ASN A 363 26.13 18.86 89.48
C ASN A 363 27.55 18.59 90.02
N ALA A 364 28.59 18.80 89.21
CA ALA A 364 29.98 18.67 89.64
C ALA A 364 30.34 19.72 90.69
N SER A 365 29.90 20.98 90.50
CA SER A 365 30.07 22.06 91.47
C SER A 365 29.33 21.76 92.78
N GLU A 366 28.07 21.30 92.72
CA GLU A 366 27.33 20.88 93.92
C GLU A 366 28.02 19.73 94.65
N ARG A 367 28.53 18.73 93.93
CA ARG A 367 29.30 17.62 94.52
C ARG A 367 30.57 18.12 95.18
N GLN A 368 31.28 19.06 94.56
CA GLN A 368 32.46 19.69 95.13
C GLN A 368 32.13 20.46 96.41
N THR A 369 31.05 21.25 96.40
CA THR A 369 30.59 22.00 97.59
C THR A 369 30.20 21.04 98.72
N ARG A 370 29.43 19.98 98.43
CA ARG A 370 29.08 18.94 99.41
C ARG A 370 30.31 18.20 99.93
N ALA A 371 31.31 17.96 99.08
CA ALA A 371 32.57 17.34 99.50
C ALA A 371 33.39 18.26 100.42
N MET A 372 33.43 19.56 100.12
CA MET A 372 34.07 20.58 100.96
C MET A 372 33.34 20.76 102.30
N GLU A 373 32.01 20.77 102.31
CA GLU A 373 31.20 20.78 103.54
C GLU A 373 31.41 19.51 104.36
N LYS A 374 31.46 18.34 103.72
CA LYS A 374 31.82 17.08 104.39
C LYS A 374 33.22 17.18 104.99
N GLN A 375 34.22 17.65 104.25
CA GLN A 375 35.57 17.87 104.78
C GLN A 375 35.57 18.83 105.97
N ALA A 376 34.90 19.97 105.87
CA ALA A 376 34.81 20.97 106.94
C ALA A 376 34.11 20.40 108.20
N THR A 377 33.03 19.63 108.02
CA THR A 377 32.33 18.99 109.15
C THR A 377 33.14 17.85 109.76
N THR A 378 33.86 17.04 108.98
CA THR A 378 34.84 16.07 109.52
C THR A 378 35.97 16.76 110.25
N PHE A 379 36.50 17.87 109.73
CA PHE A 379 37.55 18.66 110.38
C PHE A 379 37.07 19.26 111.70
N GLN A 380 35.86 19.84 111.73
CA GLN A 380 35.25 20.33 112.96
C GLN A 380 34.98 19.20 113.97
N LYS A 381 34.52 18.03 113.52
CA LYS A 381 34.34 16.86 114.40
C LYS A 381 35.68 16.37 114.94
N ALA A 382 36.73 16.32 114.13
CA ALA A 382 38.07 15.96 114.55
C ALA A 382 38.62 16.96 115.58
N MET A 383 38.48 18.28 115.32
CA MET A 383 38.88 19.33 116.26
C MET A 383 38.08 19.29 117.57
N ARG A 384 36.77 19.01 117.52
CA ARG A 384 35.95 18.81 118.73
C ARG A 384 36.39 17.57 119.50
N SER A 385 36.61 16.45 118.82
CA SER A 385 37.12 15.22 119.42
C SER A 385 38.49 15.42 120.06
N GLN A 386 39.37 16.18 119.39
CA GLN A 386 40.69 16.54 119.91
C GLN A 386 40.57 17.44 121.13
N ARG A 387 39.69 18.45 121.12
CA ARG A 387 39.40 19.28 122.29
C ARG A 387 38.82 18.47 123.44
N THR A 388 37.88 17.56 123.20
CA THR A 388 37.34 16.69 124.27
C THR A 388 38.38 15.71 124.80
N SER A 389 39.30 15.25 123.95
CA SER A 389 40.44 14.41 124.36
C SER A 389 41.43 15.22 125.20
N GLN A 390 41.74 16.44 124.78
CA GLN A 390 42.60 17.37 125.52
C GLN A 390 41.95 17.80 126.84
N ASP A 391 40.64 18.07 126.88
CA ASP A 391 39.91 18.37 128.11
C ASP A 391 39.86 17.15 129.04
N ALA A 392 39.73 15.94 128.49
CA ALA A 392 39.83 14.71 129.27
C ALA A 392 41.24 14.51 129.81
N GLU A 393 42.27 14.83 129.04
CA GLU A 393 43.67 14.78 129.44
C GLU A 393 44.01 15.86 130.47
N ILE A 394 43.51 17.08 130.32
CA ILE A 394 43.60 18.17 131.31
C ILE A 394 42.90 17.74 132.60
N LYS A 395 41.68 17.20 132.54
CA LYS A 395 41.00 16.67 133.73
C LYS A 395 41.77 15.51 134.37
N ASN A 396 42.41 14.66 133.57
CA ASN A 396 43.22 13.56 134.09
C ASN A 396 44.51 14.09 134.73
N LEU A 397 45.14 15.12 134.14
CA LEU A 397 46.31 15.81 134.69
C LEU A 397 45.94 16.61 135.96
N GLU A 398 44.79 17.28 136.00
CA GLU A 398 44.23 17.94 137.18
C GLU A 398 43.92 16.93 138.28
N ARG A 399 43.42 15.73 137.93
CA ARG A 399 43.21 14.62 138.88
C ARG A 399 44.54 14.08 139.41
N VAL A 400 45.53 13.89 138.55
CA VAL A 400 46.88 13.47 138.93
C VAL A 400 47.61 14.53 139.76
N LEU A 401 47.33 15.82 139.55
CA LEU A 401 47.83 16.93 140.37
C LEU A 401 47.12 17.00 141.74
N ASN A 402 45.80 16.78 141.79
CA ASN A 402 45.04 16.77 143.04
C ASN A 402 45.27 15.50 143.88
N ASP A 403 45.51 14.34 143.25
CA ASP A 403 45.87 13.10 143.94
C ASP A 403 47.34 13.11 144.44
N LYS A 404 48.12 14.14 144.08
CA LYS A 404 49.50 14.35 144.57
C LYS A 404 49.64 15.55 145.51
N ASN A 405 48.67 15.73 146.41
CA ASN A 405 48.82 16.55 147.61
C ASN A 405 48.87 15.68 148.88
N THR A 406 49.95 14.90 149.01
CA THR A 406 50.55 14.31 150.22
C THR A 406 51.81 13.58 149.71
N THR A 407 53.05 13.87 150.04
CA THR A 407 53.71 14.41 151.23
C THR A 407 55.09 14.94 150.81
N ALA A 408 55.58 15.96 151.49
CA ALA A 408 56.94 16.48 151.36
C ALA A 408 57.95 15.47 151.94
N ASP A 409 58.65 14.74 151.07
CA ASP A 409 59.98 14.22 151.38
C ASP A 409 60.74 13.95 150.07
N ALA A 410 61.87 14.61 149.88
CA ALA A 410 62.67 14.60 148.64
C ALA A 410 63.99 13.80 148.80
N GLY A 411 64.04 12.87 149.75
CA GLY A 411 65.16 11.95 149.93
C GLY A 411 64.67 10.52 149.87
N GLU A 412 65.33 9.69 149.06
CA GLU A 412 65.19 8.22 149.01
C GLU A 412 64.12 7.64 148.06
N ILE A 413 64.14 8.08 146.79
CA ILE A 413 63.67 7.21 145.69
C ILE A 413 64.75 6.16 145.45
N SER A 414 64.53 4.94 145.95
CA SER A 414 65.36 3.77 145.64
C SER A 414 65.41 3.53 144.13
N ALA A 415 66.60 3.21 143.59
CA ALA A 415 66.82 2.90 142.17
C ALA A 415 65.86 1.82 141.62
N ALA A 416 65.36 0.92 142.48
CA ALA A 416 64.38 -0.09 142.11
C ALA A 416 62.99 0.50 141.78
N ALA A 417 62.56 1.54 142.50
CA ALA A 417 61.29 2.22 142.25
C ALA A 417 61.33 3.05 140.96
N GLU A 418 62.45 3.73 140.71
CA GLU A 418 62.68 4.47 139.45
C GLU A 418 62.70 3.52 138.24
N GLN A 419 63.36 2.36 138.35
CA GLN A 419 63.40 1.36 137.28
C GLN A 419 62.02 0.75 137.00
N SER A 420 61.20 0.54 138.03
CA SER A 420 59.81 0.09 137.91
C SER A 420 58.94 1.12 137.17
N VAL A 421 59.06 2.41 137.51
CA VAL A 421 58.32 3.49 136.83
C VAL A 421 58.80 3.62 135.39
N ARG A 422 60.11 3.55 135.12
CA ARG A 422 60.66 3.54 133.76
C ARG A 422 60.13 2.38 132.93
N LEU A 423 60.06 1.16 133.48
CA LEU A 423 59.50 -0.02 132.82
C LEU A 423 57.99 0.10 132.57
N ALA A 424 57.23 0.64 133.52
CA ALA A 424 55.81 0.87 133.35
C ALA A 424 55.52 1.92 132.26
N VAL A 425 56.30 3.01 132.23
CA VAL A 425 56.20 4.06 131.22
C VAL A 425 56.63 3.54 129.84
N THR A 426 57.74 2.81 129.73
CA THR A 426 58.15 2.20 128.44
C THR A 426 57.10 1.20 127.94
N LYS A 427 56.57 0.34 128.81
CA LYS A 427 55.52 -0.61 128.43
C LYS A 427 54.21 0.07 127.98
N GLN A 428 53.85 1.20 128.60
CA GLN A 428 52.72 2.00 128.14
C GLN A 428 53.01 2.70 126.81
N TYR A 429 54.23 3.22 126.63
CA TYR A 429 54.67 3.87 125.40
C TYR A 429 54.67 2.88 124.23
N ASP A 430 55.21 1.68 124.43
CA ASP A 430 55.21 0.61 123.44
C ASP A 430 53.79 0.19 123.07
N LYS A 431 52.88 0.10 124.05
CA LYS A 431 51.47 -0.24 123.80
C LYS A 431 50.75 0.86 123.00
N ILE A 432 51.02 2.13 123.27
CA ILE A 432 50.46 3.26 122.53
C ILE A 432 51.03 3.29 121.10
N HIS A 433 52.34 3.15 120.97
CA HIS A 433 53.03 3.09 119.68
C HIS A 433 52.53 1.93 118.82
N GLN A 434 52.29 0.76 119.41
CA GLN A 434 51.74 -0.40 118.71
C GLN A 434 50.28 -0.18 118.28
N ALA A 435 49.46 0.41 119.14
CA ALA A 435 48.09 0.78 118.77
C ALA A 435 48.03 1.85 117.66
N GLU A 436 48.99 2.77 117.63
CA GLU A 436 49.10 3.82 116.61
C GLU A 436 49.60 3.26 115.27
N THR A 437 50.60 2.38 115.30
CA THR A 437 51.06 1.65 114.10
C THR A 437 49.96 0.77 113.50
N ASP A 438 49.18 0.07 114.32
CA ASP A 438 48.02 -0.71 113.87
C ASP A 438 46.91 0.17 113.27
N ARG A 439 46.62 1.33 113.87
CA ARG A 439 45.67 2.30 113.32
C ARG A 439 46.14 2.85 111.97
N ASN A 440 47.42 3.18 111.86
CA ASN A 440 48.01 3.69 110.63
C ASN A 440 48.06 2.62 109.53
N SER A 441 48.32 1.35 109.88
CA SER A 441 48.21 0.22 108.93
C SER A 441 46.78 0.10 108.39
N ARG A 442 45.77 0.03 109.27
CA ARG A 442 44.36 -0.10 108.84
C ARG A 442 43.89 1.09 108.01
N ALA A 443 44.35 2.30 108.32
CA ALA A 443 44.05 3.49 107.55
C ALA A 443 44.68 3.43 106.14
N ARG A 444 45.92 2.93 106.02
CA ARG A 444 46.57 2.69 104.73
C ARG A 444 45.86 1.62 103.92
N ASP A 445 45.51 0.49 104.54
CA ASP A 445 44.81 -0.62 103.88
C ASP A 445 43.43 -0.17 103.36
N HIS A 446 42.69 0.59 104.17
CA HIS A 446 41.40 1.17 103.76
C HIS A 446 41.56 2.18 102.62
N LEU A 447 42.59 3.04 102.64
CA LEU A 447 42.85 3.97 101.54
C LEU A 447 43.19 3.21 100.26
N GLN A 448 44.01 2.16 100.36
CA GLN A 448 44.40 1.33 99.22
C GLN A 448 43.22 0.56 98.64
N GLN A 449 42.37 -0.05 99.49
CA GLN A 449 41.11 -0.67 99.05
C GLN A 449 40.19 0.35 98.35
N SER A 450 39.97 1.52 98.96
CA SER A 450 39.10 2.55 98.36
C SER A 450 39.62 3.08 97.02
N PHE A 451 40.96 3.10 96.85
CA PHE A 451 41.58 3.52 95.60
C PHE A 451 41.42 2.46 94.52
N ASN A 452 41.61 1.18 94.87
CA ASN A 452 41.40 0.06 93.96
C ASN A 452 39.93 -0.06 93.54
N GLU A 453 38.98 0.06 94.48
CA GLU A 453 37.54 0.06 94.17
C GLU A 453 37.16 1.19 93.21
N ARG A 454 37.70 2.41 93.40
CA ARG A 454 37.47 3.53 92.46
C ARG A 454 38.10 3.31 91.09
N LEU A 455 39.26 2.64 91.04
CA LEU A 455 39.92 2.29 89.79
C LEU A 455 39.11 1.26 89.00
N ASP A 456 38.60 0.24 89.68
CA ASP A 456 37.74 -0.79 89.09
C ASP A 456 36.41 -0.18 88.64
N GLU A 457 35.78 0.66 89.47
CA GLU A 457 34.54 1.36 89.10
C GLU A 457 34.75 2.32 87.91
N SER A 458 35.91 3.00 87.84
CA SER A 458 36.28 3.82 86.68
C SER A 458 36.56 2.99 85.42
N ARG A 459 37.09 1.78 85.58
CA ARG A 459 37.36 0.85 84.47
C ARG A 459 36.06 0.28 83.93
N ASP A 460 35.16 -0.15 84.81
CA ASP A 460 33.86 -0.72 84.46
C ASP A 460 32.95 0.32 83.79
N THR A 461 32.94 1.56 84.31
CA THR A 461 32.23 2.67 83.65
C THR A 461 32.83 3.01 82.29
N GLY A 462 34.15 2.92 82.12
CA GLY A 462 34.82 3.04 80.83
C GLY A 462 34.43 1.94 79.84
N GLN A 463 34.43 0.68 80.28
CA GLN A 463 34.03 -0.47 79.46
C GLN A 463 32.54 -0.42 79.08
N SER A 464 31.65 -0.04 80.02
CA SER A 464 30.23 0.15 79.74
C SER A 464 30.00 1.22 78.67
N LYS A 465 30.70 2.36 78.77
CA LYS A 465 30.60 3.43 77.76
C LYS A 465 31.09 2.97 76.38
N VAL A 466 32.18 2.20 76.33
CA VAL A 466 32.68 1.62 75.07
C VAL A 466 31.66 0.62 74.48
N ALA A 467 31.08 -0.25 75.30
CA ALA A 467 30.05 -1.19 74.87
C ALA A 467 28.79 -0.48 74.36
N ASP A 468 28.38 0.60 75.02
CA ASP A 468 27.22 1.40 74.61
C ASP A 468 27.48 2.17 73.31
N LEU A 469 28.67 2.77 73.16
CA LEU A 469 29.10 3.40 71.90
C LEU A 469 29.18 2.39 70.75
N THR A 470 29.65 1.18 71.03
CA THR A 470 29.74 0.11 70.02
C THR A 470 28.35 -0.36 69.60
N ARG A 471 27.42 -0.51 70.56
CA ARG A 471 26.01 -0.81 70.26
C ARG A 471 25.34 0.30 69.46
N LYS A 472 25.57 1.56 69.83
CA LYS A 472 25.01 2.71 69.10
C LYS A 472 25.54 2.78 67.67
N ASN A 473 26.85 2.61 67.46
CA ASN A 473 27.46 2.58 66.13
C ASN A 473 26.92 1.40 65.28
N MET A 474 26.69 0.24 65.88
CA MET A 474 26.06 -0.89 65.17
C MET A 474 24.62 -0.59 64.77
N LEU A 475 23.85 0.09 65.63
CA LEU A 475 22.49 0.55 65.32
C LEU A 475 22.48 1.58 64.19
N ASP A 476 23.36 2.58 64.26
CA ASP A 476 23.50 3.61 63.22
C ASP A 476 23.92 2.97 61.86
N GLN A 477 24.79 1.96 61.88
CA GLN A 477 25.16 1.22 60.66
C GLN A 477 24.01 0.37 60.11
N THR A 478 23.18 -0.23 60.96
CA THR A 478 21.97 -0.93 60.49
C THR A 478 20.96 0.04 59.90
N GLU A 479 20.73 1.20 60.53
CA GLU A 479 19.83 2.24 60.01
C GLU A 479 20.32 2.77 58.66
N GLN A 480 21.62 3.03 58.51
CA GLN A 480 22.20 3.44 57.22
C GLN A 480 22.06 2.37 56.13
N ARG A 481 22.15 1.08 56.51
CA ARG A 481 21.92 -0.03 55.57
C ARG A 481 20.46 -0.11 55.16
N ASP A 482 19.53 0.06 56.09
CA ASP A 482 18.09 0.01 55.82
C ASP A 482 17.69 1.16 54.88
N VAL A 483 18.15 2.39 55.17
CA VAL A 483 17.94 3.56 54.28
C VAL A 483 18.54 3.34 52.90
N PHE A 484 19.73 2.72 52.80
CA PHE A 484 20.34 2.40 51.52
C PHE A 484 19.52 1.36 50.73
N VAL A 485 19.04 0.31 51.40
CA VAL A 485 18.20 -0.73 50.77
C VAL A 485 16.86 -0.15 50.31
N GLU A 486 16.24 0.70 51.12
CA GLU A 486 15.01 1.43 50.75
C GLU A 486 15.24 2.32 49.53
N HIS A 487 16.32 3.11 49.50
CA HIS A 487 16.67 3.93 48.34
C HIS A 487 16.95 3.08 47.08
N VAL A 488 17.61 1.92 47.21
CA VAL A 488 17.80 1.00 46.08
C VAL A 488 16.46 0.46 45.58
N ALA A 489 15.54 0.10 46.49
CA ALA A 489 14.20 -0.33 46.13
C ALA A 489 13.42 0.78 45.40
N ASP A 490 13.46 2.03 45.89
CA ASP A 490 12.83 3.19 45.25
C ASP A 490 13.39 3.47 43.85
N VAL A 491 14.71 3.33 43.67
CA VAL A 491 15.35 3.51 42.36
C VAL A 491 14.97 2.37 41.41
N GLU A 492 14.89 1.13 41.88
CA GLU A 492 14.41 0.01 41.07
C GLU A 492 12.94 0.15 40.71
N GLU A 493 12.09 0.61 41.63
CA GLU A 493 10.68 0.87 41.37
C GLU A 493 10.51 2.01 40.37
N ASN A 494 11.22 3.13 40.53
CA ASN A 494 11.22 4.22 39.54
C ASN A 494 11.70 3.74 38.17
N LYS A 495 12.72 2.88 38.11
CA LYS A 495 13.21 2.30 36.85
C LYS A 495 12.15 1.39 36.22
N ARG A 496 11.44 0.58 37.00
CA ARG A 496 10.31 -0.24 36.52
C ARG A 496 9.18 0.64 35.98
N GLN A 497 8.76 1.66 36.73
CA GLN A 497 7.74 2.60 36.30
C GLN A 497 8.13 3.34 35.00
N MET A 498 9.40 3.75 34.86
CA MET A 498 9.94 4.34 33.64
C MET A 498 9.94 3.36 32.46
N LEU A 499 10.31 2.10 32.69
CA LEU A 499 10.27 1.06 31.66
C LEU A 499 8.82 0.75 31.25
N ASP A 500 7.88 0.71 32.18
CA ASP A 500 6.46 0.51 31.89
C ASP A 500 5.86 1.68 31.11
N LEU A 501 6.22 2.92 31.46
CA LEU A 501 5.86 4.12 30.69
C LEU A 501 6.45 4.10 29.28
N ALA A 502 7.72 3.70 29.14
CA ALA A 502 8.38 3.57 27.84
C ALA A 502 7.74 2.46 26.99
N ASN A 503 7.41 1.32 27.60
CA ASN A 503 6.70 0.22 26.93
C ASN A 503 5.30 0.65 26.50
N ALA A 504 4.53 1.31 27.37
CA ALA A 504 3.21 1.84 27.03
C ALA A 504 3.28 2.89 25.91
N SER A 505 4.32 3.73 25.89
CA SER A 505 4.57 4.68 24.81
C SER A 505 4.89 3.98 23.49
N ASN A 506 5.80 2.99 23.51
CA ASN A 506 6.14 2.20 22.32
C ASN A 506 4.93 1.42 21.78
N GLN A 507 4.10 0.89 22.66
CA GLN A 507 2.89 0.18 22.29
C GLN A 507 1.86 1.12 21.65
N ARG A 508 1.69 2.34 22.18
CA ARG A 508 0.88 3.40 21.55
C ARG A 508 1.43 3.81 20.18
N MET A 509 2.74 3.98 20.04
CA MET A 509 3.35 4.27 18.73
C MET A 509 3.17 3.13 17.73
N SER A 510 3.29 1.88 18.18
CA SER A 510 3.04 0.69 17.35
C SER A 510 1.59 0.63 16.89
N ASP A 511 0.63 0.84 17.80
CA ASP A 511 -0.80 0.89 17.49
C ASP A 511 -1.14 2.05 16.54
N GLU A 512 -0.53 3.22 16.73
CA GLU A 512 -0.71 4.37 15.84
C GLU A 512 -0.12 4.10 14.45
N SER A 513 1.07 3.51 14.38
CA SER A 513 1.68 3.07 13.12
C SER A 513 0.76 2.07 12.39
N LEU A 514 0.24 1.05 13.09
CA LEU A 514 -0.70 0.08 12.54
C LEU A 514 -2.00 0.72 12.05
N ARG A 515 -2.58 1.66 12.81
CA ARG A 515 -3.77 2.41 12.41
C ARG A 515 -3.51 3.27 11.18
N THR A 516 -2.34 3.90 11.11
CA THR A 516 -1.94 4.74 9.97
C THR A 516 -1.75 3.87 8.73
N HIS A 517 -1.07 2.74 8.86
CA HIS A 517 -0.90 1.76 7.79
C HIS A 517 -2.25 1.19 7.32
N SER A 518 -3.16 0.86 8.24
CA SER A 518 -4.50 0.39 7.89
C SER A 518 -5.30 1.46 7.13
N ARG A 519 -5.19 2.74 7.52
CA ARG A 519 -5.80 3.85 6.79
C ARG A 519 -5.23 4.01 5.39
N THR A 520 -3.90 4.05 5.23
CA THR A 520 -3.26 4.20 3.91
C THR A 520 -3.59 3.02 3.00
N THR A 521 -3.61 1.80 3.54
CA THR A 521 -4.01 0.60 2.78
C THR A 521 -5.48 0.67 2.37
N GLY A 522 -6.36 1.18 3.24
CA GLY A 522 -7.77 1.42 2.94
C GLY A 522 -7.99 2.49 1.88
N GLU A 523 -7.22 3.57 1.91
CA GLU A 523 -7.23 4.63 0.88
C GLU A 523 -6.74 4.12 -0.47
N LEU A 524 -5.64 3.35 -0.49
CA LEU A 524 -5.15 2.69 -1.70
C LEU A 524 -6.20 1.76 -2.29
N ARG A 525 -6.88 0.95 -1.45
CA ARG A 525 -7.95 0.06 -1.90
C ARG A 525 -9.10 0.85 -2.53
N ARG A 526 -9.56 1.92 -1.89
CA ARG A 526 -10.61 2.80 -2.46
C ARG A 526 -10.16 3.41 -3.79
N HIS A 527 -8.92 3.89 -3.87
CA HIS A 527 -8.37 4.44 -5.11
C HIS A 527 -8.34 3.40 -6.24
N TYR A 528 -8.01 2.13 -5.95
CA TYR A 528 -8.11 1.05 -6.93
C TYR A 528 -9.56 0.74 -7.31
N GLU A 529 -10.48 0.73 -6.36
CA GLU A 529 -11.92 0.55 -6.60
C GLU A 529 -12.47 1.69 -7.50
N ASP A 530 -12.07 2.93 -7.27
CA ASP A 530 -12.44 4.10 -8.09
C ASP A 530 -11.83 4.03 -9.50
N LEU A 531 -10.59 3.56 -9.63
CA LEU A 531 -9.94 3.31 -10.92
C LEU A 531 -10.66 2.22 -11.73
N ILE A 532 -11.11 1.15 -11.08
CA ILE A 532 -11.88 0.09 -11.72
C ILE A 532 -13.25 0.62 -12.12
N ALA A 533 -13.94 1.33 -11.22
CA ALA A 533 -15.24 1.92 -11.50
C ALA A 533 -15.19 2.93 -12.66
N SER A 534 -14.17 3.80 -12.71
CA SER A 534 -14.00 4.75 -13.81
C SER A 534 -13.73 4.04 -15.14
N ARG A 535 -12.92 2.97 -15.11
CA ARG A 535 -12.66 2.13 -16.29
C ARG A 535 -13.91 1.41 -16.78
N ASP A 536 -14.76 0.94 -15.88
CA ASP A 536 -16.03 0.28 -16.24
C ASP A 536 -17.01 1.28 -16.85
N VAL A 537 -17.07 2.51 -16.32
CA VAL A 537 -17.86 3.61 -16.92
C VAL A 537 -17.31 3.98 -18.30
N GLU A 538 -16.00 4.12 -18.46
CA GLU A 538 -15.38 4.42 -19.76
C GLU A 538 -15.61 3.30 -20.77
N ASN A 539 -15.46 2.04 -20.38
CA ASN A 539 -15.76 0.88 -21.21
C ASN A 539 -17.23 0.83 -21.61
N SER A 540 -18.14 1.12 -20.66
CA SER A 540 -19.58 1.21 -20.95
C SER A 540 -19.87 2.32 -21.96
N SER A 541 -19.25 3.49 -21.80
CA SER A 541 -19.36 4.61 -22.76
C SER A 541 -18.86 4.20 -24.13
N ARG A 542 -17.66 3.62 -24.23
CA ARG A 542 -17.10 3.12 -25.51
C ARG A 542 -18.00 2.07 -26.15
N MET A 543 -18.54 1.14 -25.38
CA MET A 543 -19.47 0.13 -25.89
C MET A 543 -20.77 0.76 -26.40
N GLN A 544 -21.25 1.81 -25.75
CA GLN A 544 -22.41 2.57 -26.19
C GLN A 544 -22.11 3.38 -27.46
N ASP A 545 -20.93 3.98 -27.58
CA ASP A 545 -20.48 4.68 -28.78
C ASP A 545 -20.34 3.72 -29.97
N VAL A 546 -19.76 2.54 -29.76
CA VAL A 546 -19.67 1.48 -30.79
C VAL A 546 -21.07 1.01 -31.21
N ARG A 547 -22.02 0.88 -30.27
CA ARG A 547 -23.42 0.58 -30.61
C ARG A 547 -24.05 1.69 -31.43
N ASN A 548 -23.87 2.95 -31.03
CA ASN A 548 -24.40 4.12 -31.74
C ASN A 548 -23.81 4.23 -33.15
N GLN A 549 -22.50 3.98 -33.30
CA GLN A 549 -21.81 3.97 -34.59
C GLN A 549 -22.33 2.83 -35.48
N SER A 550 -22.48 1.62 -34.92
CA SER A 550 -23.07 0.48 -35.64
C SER A 550 -24.52 0.76 -36.06
N GLU A 551 -25.32 1.40 -35.21
CA GLU A 551 -26.68 1.82 -35.57
C GLU A 551 -26.69 2.88 -36.66
N PHE A 552 -25.78 3.85 -36.58
CA PHE A 552 -25.62 4.87 -37.59
C PHE A 552 -25.24 4.25 -38.94
N GLU A 553 -24.24 3.37 -38.98
CA GLU A 553 -23.84 2.61 -40.17
C GLU A 553 -25.02 1.80 -40.73
N LYS A 554 -25.78 1.10 -39.88
CA LYS A 554 -26.99 0.38 -40.32
C LYS A 554 -28.04 1.31 -40.92
N ARG A 555 -28.26 2.51 -40.35
CA ARG A 555 -29.20 3.50 -40.87
C ARG A 555 -28.70 4.07 -42.20
N THR A 556 -27.41 4.34 -42.32
CA THR A 556 -26.77 4.83 -43.54
C THR A 556 -26.86 3.78 -44.66
N MET A 557 -26.48 2.53 -44.38
CA MET A 557 -26.63 1.40 -45.31
C MET A 557 -28.09 1.18 -45.74
N ARG A 558 -29.06 1.32 -44.82
CA ARG A 558 -30.49 1.27 -45.18
C ARG A 558 -30.89 2.41 -46.10
N ARG A 559 -30.41 3.64 -45.86
CA ARG A 559 -30.68 4.80 -46.73
C ARG A 559 -30.05 4.62 -48.10
N GLU A 560 -28.82 4.12 -48.17
CA GLU A 560 -28.13 3.82 -49.43
C GLU A 560 -28.86 2.73 -50.21
N TYR A 561 -29.24 1.64 -49.56
CA TYR A 561 -30.06 0.58 -50.18
C TYR A 561 -31.42 1.11 -50.64
N GLN A 562 -32.07 1.97 -49.86
CA GLN A 562 -33.32 2.61 -50.25
C GLN A 562 -33.14 3.57 -51.43
N ALA A 563 -32.03 4.30 -51.50
CA ALA A 563 -31.69 5.14 -52.63
C ALA A 563 -31.45 4.30 -53.90
N GLN A 564 -30.65 3.23 -53.80
CA GLN A 564 -30.41 2.29 -54.90
C GLN A 564 -31.69 1.64 -55.42
N THR A 565 -32.59 1.21 -54.52
CA THR A 565 -33.88 0.64 -54.92
C THR A 565 -34.80 1.69 -55.55
N THR A 566 -34.77 2.94 -55.07
CA THR A 566 -35.52 4.05 -55.68
C THR A 566 -35.00 4.38 -57.07
N ASP A 567 -33.69 4.39 -57.26
CA ASP A 567 -33.05 4.60 -58.56
C ASP A 567 -33.35 3.44 -59.52
N LEU A 568 -33.31 2.18 -59.04
CA LEU A 568 -33.72 1.01 -59.82
C LEU A 568 -35.20 1.11 -60.26
N ILE A 569 -36.09 1.55 -59.37
CA ILE A 569 -37.51 1.81 -59.71
C ILE A 569 -37.62 2.92 -60.76
N ARG A 570 -36.82 3.99 -60.64
CA ARG A 570 -36.81 5.09 -61.62
C ARG A 570 -36.34 4.60 -62.98
N ASP A 571 -35.28 3.79 -63.03
CA ASP A 571 -34.74 3.22 -64.25
C ASP A 571 -35.72 2.23 -64.90
N GLN A 572 -36.38 1.37 -64.10
CA GLN A 572 -37.44 0.49 -64.60
C GLN A 572 -38.64 1.28 -65.15
N LYS A 573 -39.05 2.35 -64.46
CA LYS A 573 -40.11 3.25 -64.96
C LYS A 573 -39.70 3.93 -66.26
N LYS A 574 -38.45 4.39 -66.38
CA LYS A 574 -37.91 4.96 -67.61
C LYS A 574 -37.95 3.93 -68.73
N ASN A 575 -37.43 2.73 -68.50
CA ASN A 575 -37.44 1.63 -69.48
C ASN A 575 -38.86 1.27 -69.93
N LEU A 576 -39.83 1.21 -69.00
CA LEU A 576 -41.25 0.98 -69.35
C LEU A 576 -41.84 2.14 -70.16
N THR A 577 -41.45 3.38 -69.86
CA THR A 577 -41.86 4.55 -70.62
C THR A 577 -41.27 4.53 -72.02
N ASP A 578 -39.98 4.21 -72.16
CA ASP A 578 -39.29 4.07 -73.44
C ASP A 578 -39.86 2.91 -74.26
N GLN A 579 -40.20 1.78 -73.63
CA GLN A 579 -40.90 0.67 -74.31
C GLN A 579 -42.29 1.09 -74.79
N LYS A 580 -43.02 1.87 -73.99
CA LYS A 580 -44.32 2.41 -74.38
C LYS A 580 -44.20 3.37 -75.56
N THR A 581 -43.25 4.30 -75.54
CA THR A 581 -43.05 5.24 -76.66
C THR A 581 -42.67 4.49 -77.94
N VAL A 582 -41.77 3.50 -77.85
CA VAL A 582 -41.44 2.63 -79.00
C VAL A 582 -42.67 1.89 -79.51
N SER A 583 -43.52 1.36 -78.62
CA SER A 583 -44.76 0.67 -79.02
C SER A 583 -45.77 1.61 -79.65
N ASP A 584 -45.93 2.82 -79.11
CA ASP A 584 -46.81 3.86 -79.63
C ASP A 584 -46.34 4.34 -81.02
N ASP A 585 -45.03 4.46 -81.23
CA ASP A 585 -44.45 4.81 -82.52
C ASP A 585 -44.60 3.67 -83.54
N GLN A 586 -44.40 2.41 -83.13
CA GLN A 586 -44.72 1.25 -83.97
C GLN A 586 -46.20 1.21 -84.37
N LEU A 587 -47.11 1.55 -83.45
CA LEU A 587 -48.54 1.64 -83.75
C LEU A 587 -48.85 2.79 -84.70
N ARG A 588 -48.18 3.94 -84.56
CA ARG A 588 -48.29 5.06 -85.52
C ARG A 588 -47.79 4.66 -86.90
N ASP A 589 -46.64 4.00 -86.98
CA ASP A 589 -46.08 3.51 -88.24
C ASP A 589 -46.98 2.47 -88.89
N LEU A 590 -47.54 1.54 -88.11
CA LEU A 590 -48.51 0.56 -88.62
C LEU A 590 -49.78 1.24 -89.12
N LYS A 591 -50.32 2.23 -88.40
CA LYS A 591 -51.47 3.01 -88.88
C LYS A 591 -51.15 3.76 -90.17
N ALA A 592 -49.99 4.41 -90.24
CA ALA A 592 -49.54 5.10 -91.44
C ALA A 592 -49.39 4.12 -92.62
N LYS A 593 -48.80 2.94 -92.40
CA LYS A 593 -48.69 1.87 -93.41
C LYS A 593 -50.07 1.40 -93.88
N LEU A 594 -51.00 1.18 -92.95
CA LEU A 594 -52.34 0.70 -93.25
C LEU A 594 -53.16 1.76 -94.01
N ASP A 595 -53.02 3.04 -93.66
CA ASP A 595 -53.60 4.16 -94.41
C ASP A 595 -53.01 4.28 -95.82
N THR A 596 -51.67 4.12 -95.97
CA THR A 596 -51.06 4.09 -97.30
C THR A 596 -51.54 2.92 -98.13
N GLN A 597 -51.65 1.73 -97.53
CA GLN A 597 -52.13 0.53 -98.18
C GLN A 597 -53.61 0.64 -98.57
N SER A 598 -54.45 1.25 -97.72
CA SER A 598 -55.86 1.54 -98.03
C SER A 598 -55.97 2.50 -99.20
N ARG A 599 -55.19 3.59 -99.21
CA ARG A 599 -55.18 4.55 -100.33
C ARG A 599 -54.68 3.92 -101.63
N GLU A 600 -53.72 3.01 -101.55
CA GLU A 600 -53.20 2.29 -102.71
C GLU A 600 -54.20 1.25 -103.23
N SER A 601 -54.87 0.52 -102.35
CA SER A 601 -56.01 -0.33 -102.69
C SER A 601 -57.14 0.47 -103.35
N ASP A 602 -57.48 1.65 -102.83
CA ASP A 602 -58.48 2.53 -103.44
C ASP A 602 -58.05 3.03 -104.82
N ARG A 603 -56.76 3.35 -105.01
CA ARG A 603 -56.22 3.72 -106.32
C ARG A 603 -56.29 2.55 -107.30
N GLN A 604 -55.91 1.35 -106.87
CA GLN A 604 -56.02 0.14 -107.69
C GLN A 604 -57.48 -0.16 -108.04
N MET A 605 -58.41 -0.04 -107.09
CA MET A 605 -59.82 -0.25 -107.33
C MET A 605 -60.39 0.79 -108.31
N LYS A 606 -60.01 2.07 -108.18
CA LYS A 606 -60.38 3.12 -109.14
C LYS A 606 -59.80 2.85 -110.53
N GLN A 607 -58.58 2.35 -110.62
CA GLN A 607 -57.95 1.98 -111.88
C GLN A 607 -58.69 0.81 -112.55
N VAL A 608 -59.04 -0.24 -111.80
CA VAL A 608 -59.84 -1.36 -112.30
C VAL A 608 -61.21 -0.88 -112.80
N LEU A 609 -61.88 0.02 -112.06
CA LEU A 609 -63.15 0.61 -112.48
C LEU A 609 -63.00 1.45 -113.75
N ALA A 610 -61.91 2.23 -113.88
CA ALA A 610 -61.63 3.03 -115.08
C ALA A 610 -61.34 2.14 -116.31
N ASP A 611 -60.60 1.05 -116.13
CA ASP A 611 -60.32 0.09 -117.20
C ASP A 611 -61.59 -0.67 -117.61
N GLN A 612 -62.46 -1.03 -116.67
CA GLN A 612 -63.79 -1.56 -116.96
C GLN A 612 -64.65 -0.55 -117.74
N ALA A 613 -64.65 0.73 -117.34
CA ALA A 613 -65.37 1.78 -118.05
C ALA A 613 -64.89 1.94 -119.50
N ARG A 614 -63.57 1.97 -119.73
CA ARG A 614 -62.99 1.97 -121.09
C ARG A 614 -63.37 0.74 -121.90
N THR A 615 -63.41 -0.43 -121.25
CA THR A 615 -63.83 -1.67 -121.92
C THR A 615 -65.30 -1.60 -122.35
N TYR A 616 -66.17 -1.01 -121.54
CA TYR A 616 -67.57 -0.76 -121.90
C TYR A 616 -67.71 0.30 -122.99
N GLU A 617 -66.91 1.38 -122.96
CA GLU A 617 -66.87 2.39 -124.03
C GLU A 617 -66.46 1.78 -125.37
N HIS A 618 -65.39 0.96 -125.40
CA HIS A 618 -64.99 0.24 -126.60
C HIS A 618 -66.10 -0.68 -127.12
N ARG A 619 -66.77 -1.41 -126.22
CA ARG A 619 -67.88 -2.30 -126.59
C ARG A 619 -69.10 -1.53 -127.13
N LEU A 620 -69.39 -0.35 -126.58
CA LEU A 620 -70.43 0.54 -127.10
C LEU A 620 -70.05 1.09 -128.48
N ALA A 621 -68.80 1.51 -128.68
CA ALA A 621 -68.31 1.96 -129.97
C ALA A 621 -68.38 0.86 -131.05
N ASP A 622 -68.04 -0.39 -130.70
CA ASP A 622 -68.16 -1.53 -131.60
C ASP A 622 -69.64 -1.83 -131.96
N LEU A 623 -70.55 -1.70 -130.99
CA LEU A 623 -71.99 -1.84 -131.23
C LEU A 623 -72.55 -0.71 -132.10
N GLU A 624 -72.10 0.53 -131.92
CA GLU A 624 -72.45 1.66 -132.78
C GLU A 624 -71.93 1.49 -134.21
N ALA A 625 -70.70 0.97 -134.38
CA ALA A 625 -70.15 0.64 -135.69
C ALA A 625 -70.98 -0.44 -136.39
N GLN A 626 -71.34 -1.51 -135.68
CA GLN A 626 -72.25 -2.55 -136.21
C GLN A 626 -73.64 -1.99 -136.57
N ALA A 627 -74.17 -1.07 -135.77
CA ALA A 627 -75.45 -0.43 -136.04
C ALA A 627 -75.39 0.40 -137.34
N LYS A 628 -74.32 1.20 -137.53
CA LYS A 628 -74.09 1.95 -138.77
C LYS A 628 -73.93 1.06 -139.99
N ASP A 629 -73.25 -0.08 -139.86
CA ASP A 629 -73.11 -1.01 -140.99
C ASP A 629 -74.44 -1.70 -141.33
N ARG A 630 -75.28 -2.02 -140.33
CA ARG A 630 -76.66 -2.46 -140.57
C ARG A 630 -77.49 -1.38 -141.27
N GLU A 631 -77.33 -0.13 -140.87
CA GLU A 631 -78.02 1.01 -141.48
C GLU A 631 -77.61 1.20 -142.95
N LYS A 632 -76.32 1.05 -143.28
CA LYS A 632 -75.84 1.05 -144.69
C LYS A 632 -76.43 -0.10 -145.51
N VAL A 633 -76.57 -1.30 -144.93
CA VAL A 633 -77.18 -2.44 -145.61
C VAL A 633 -78.68 -2.19 -145.86
N VAL A 634 -79.40 -1.63 -144.88
CA VAL A 634 -80.81 -1.24 -145.04
C VAL A 634 -80.95 -0.14 -146.11
N ALA A 635 -80.06 0.86 -146.11
CA ALA A 635 -80.05 1.91 -147.12
C ALA A 635 -79.82 1.37 -148.54
N ARG A 636 -78.88 0.42 -148.72
CA ARG A 636 -78.68 -0.28 -150.01
C ARG A 636 -79.91 -1.07 -150.45
N ASN A 637 -80.53 -1.81 -149.54
CA ASN A 637 -81.74 -2.58 -149.85
C ASN A 637 -82.90 -1.67 -150.28
N ASN A 638 -83.06 -0.51 -149.62
CA ASN A 638 -84.07 0.49 -150.00
C ASN A 638 -83.76 1.12 -151.37
N GLU A 639 -82.49 1.33 -151.71
CA GLU A 639 -82.06 1.81 -153.04
C GLU A 639 -82.39 0.78 -154.13
N GLU A 640 -82.16 -0.51 -153.87
CA GLU A 640 -82.52 -1.60 -154.78
C GLU A 640 -84.05 -1.75 -154.95
N GLU A 641 -84.84 -1.51 -153.91
CA GLU A 641 -86.31 -1.48 -154.00
C GLU A 641 -86.81 -0.29 -154.82
N ILE A 642 -86.22 0.90 -154.66
CA ILE A 642 -86.53 2.07 -155.48
C ILE A 642 -86.21 1.81 -156.96
N ASP A 643 -85.09 1.15 -157.27
CA ASP A 643 -84.74 0.82 -158.65
C ASP A 643 -85.64 -0.27 -159.26
N LYS A 644 -86.15 -1.22 -158.46
CA LYS A 644 -87.22 -2.14 -158.88
C LYS A 644 -88.51 -1.40 -159.19
N VAL A 645 -88.90 -0.41 -158.37
CA VAL A 645 -90.08 0.44 -158.62
C VAL A 645 -89.91 1.30 -159.86
N LYS A 646 -88.72 1.85 -160.12
CA LYS A 646 -88.41 2.58 -161.37
C LYS A 646 -88.50 1.68 -162.61
N LYS A 647 -87.98 0.44 -162.54
CA LYS A 647 -88.13 -0.55 -163.63
C LYS A 647 -89.58 -0.98 -163.83
N ALA A 648 -90.37 -1.11 -162.76
CA ALA A 648 -91.80 -1.39 -162.84
C ALA A 648 -92.60 -0.23 -163.47
N ASN A 649 -92.26 1.03 -163.15
CA ASN A 649 -92.87 2.21 -163.77
C ASN A 649 -92.46 2.39 -165.24
N ALA A 650 -91.23 2.04 -165.63
CA ALA A 650 -90.80 2.05 -167.03
C ALA A 650 -91.56 1.01 -167.89
N LEU A 651 -91.93 -0.14 -167.30
CA LEU A 651 -92.76 -1.18 -167.95
C LEU A 651 -94.25 -0.83 -168.04
N LEU A 652 -94.76 0.06 -167.18
CA LEU A 652 -96.14 0.57 -167.23
C LEU A 652 -96.31 1.69 -168.27
N LEU A 653 -95.25 2.48 -168.54
CA LEU A 653 -95.27 3.54 -169.56
C LEU A 653 -95.11 3.01 -171.00
N SER A 654 -94.65 1.77 -171.22
CA SER A 654 -94.56 1.16 -172.54
C SER A 654 -95.83 0.40 -172.98
N LYS A 655 -96.93 0.49 -172.21
CA LYS A 655 -98.21 -0.21 -172.45
C LYS A 655 -99.44 0.71 -172.65
N LYS A 656 -99.22 2.01 -172.89
CA LYS A 656 -100.22 2.96 -173.41
C LYS A 656 -99.58 3.76 -174.56
N GLY A 657 -99.91 3.60 -175.84
CA GLY A 657 -101.01 2.84 -176.42
C GLY A 657 -102.35 3.49 -176.16
#